data_AF-A0A8J4G8Z3-F1
#
_entry.id   AF-A0A8J4G8Z3-F1
#
_cell.length_a   1.000
_cell.length_b   1.000
_cell.length_c   1.000
_cell.angle_alpha   90.00
_cell.angle_beta   90.00
_cell.angle_gamma   90.00
#
_symmetry.space_group_name_H-M   'P 1'
#
loop_
_entity.id
_entity.type
_entity.pdbx_description
1 polymer ?
#
loop_
_entity_poly.entity_id
_entity_poly.type
_entity_poly.pdbx_seq_one_letter_code
_entity_poly.pdbx_strand_id
1 'polypeptide(L)'
;MLTFAQRQKMETAPADVIVIGAGISGLACAAHLRSAGLRVMVLEARERLGGRLHTITLKEGPGRPNYAVDLGAAWVHGIGNVGAPNQLYSMACELQLGCRPTDYNDAAVYTADGVRLADSAVADIERLYHVFEEHLQSLLHAPDPRLALMPIQAALEAFAASHSLSAAQSAELSFAVSNHMEHYWAGEARCMGVAALDEVVLPGGDVVLMEGYGGIVGRLAAGLDVRLGHEVLAVQYDGTDGGGVAVTARVGPPEGCGGIVGGSAGDLVTLTARAAVVTLPIGVLRSGAVQFSPPLDVVDPAKATAIGRLGIAVYNKVVMLYDTADVFWDDTAFIYRIPAAWEAGRWSYFLNLHKVAGVPILVAFNLGESAVQLEGVSDQEAVEGALQALAGMYGAARVRRPRRVVVTRWGSDPYARMSYTYVPAGLTGAAFDDLARPVLGRLYFAGEATHRRHYGTAHGAYDSGRLAASAILAELFGPVAAAARKWPMGHPAVAVAAAARANRVQPRPPSRWRSMKMSGPGAAAAASATAATAPLYLAPTGGIQSAAEVAAAPGAFPDDATGAPCTEPATGGTRQMSTEEKEAEDCPECCSGAGGPRTAAAAAAAAAAAAAAAAALETNILSRENGARRQPAPTTAATTAASAVKLSNLSKL
;
A
#
# COMPACT_ATOMS: atom_id res chain seq x y z
N MET A 1 6.91 49.49 23.01
CA MET A 1 7.61 48.50 22.17
C MET A 1 8.54 47.70 23.05
N LEU A 2 8.20 46.44 23.32
CA LEU A 2 9.09 45.47 23.96
C LEU A 2 9.67 44.60 22.83
N THR A 3 10.97 44.36 22.86
CA THR A 3 11.72 43.65 21.83
C THR A 3 11.26 42.19 21.67
N PHE A 4 11.36 41.67 20.45
CA PHE A 4 10.93 40.34 20.00
C PHE A 4 11.55 39.15 20.77
N ALA A 5 12.46 39.39 21.72
CA ALA A 5 13.27 38.40 22.40
C ALA A 5 12.75 37.92 23.78
N GLN A 6 11.59 38.38 24.26
CA GLN A 6 11.19 38.16 25.67
C GLN A 6 9.79 37.57 25.90
N ARG A 7 9.28 36.72 25.00
CA ARG A 7 8.05 35.93 25.26
C ARG A 7 8.19 34.43 25.01
N GLN A 8 9.35 33.84 25.33
CA GLN A 8 9.44 32.39 25.49
C GLN A 8 9.03 32.02 26.91
N LYS A 9 7.76 31.63 27.08
CA LYS A 9 7.24 31.10 28.34
C LYS A 9 7.78 29.66 28.49
N MET A 10 8.89 29.49 29.21
CA MET A 10 9.33 28.16 29.65
C MET A 10 8.39 27.66 30.74
N GLU A 11 7.45 26.76 30.42
CA GLU A 11 6.56 26.13 31.40
C GLU A 11 6.53 24.60 31.26
N THR A 12 6.52 23.93 32.42
CA THR A 12 6.52 22.47 32.73
C THR A 12 7.90 21.78 32.83
N ALA A 13 8.04 20.87 33.81
CA ALA A 13 9.28 20.15 34.09
C ALA A 13 9.78 19.44 32.81
N PRO A 14 11.10 19.48 32.49
CA PRO A 14 11.62 19.07 31.19
C PRO A 14 11.30 17.61 30.93
N ALA A 15 10.75 17.26 29.76
CA ALA A 15 10.52 15.87 29.38
C ALA A 15 11.86 15.13 29.27
N ASP A 16 11.86 13.82 29.49
CA ASP A 16 13.06 13.02 29.22
C ASP A 16 13.22 12.81 27.71
N VAL A 17 12.09 12.58 27.01
CA VAL A 17 12.03 12.39 25.55
C VAL A 17 10.84 13.14 24.95
N ILE A 18 11.07 13.81 23.81
CA ILE A 18 10.00 14.36 22.96
C ILE A 18 9.81 13.46 21.74
N VAL A 19 8.58 13.04 21.46
CA VAL A 19 8.22 12.29 20.25
C VAL A 19 7.46 13.22 19.31
N ILE A 20 7.92 13.34 18.07
CA ILE A 20 7.34 14.20 17.04
C ILE A 20 6.46 13.32 16.14
N GLY A 21 5.15 13.44 16.31
CA GLY A 21 4.10 12.70 15.62
C GLY A 21 3.40 11.67 16.52
N ALA A 22 2.06 11.71 16.57
CA ALA A 22 1.19 10.75 17.24
C ALA A 22 0.61 9.70 16.26
N GLY A 23 1.38 9.34 15.24
CA GLY A 23 1.16 8.13 14.45
C GLY A 23 1.52 6.87 15.24
N ILE A 24 1.26 5.69 14.67
CA ILE A 24 1.47 4.43 15.39
C ILE A 24 2.92 4.21 15.85
N SER A 25 3.91 4.65 15.07
CA SER A 25 5.34 4.58 15.46
C SER A 25 5.65 5.45 16.67
N GLY A 26 5.17 6.70 16.67
CA GLY A 26 5.36 7.63 17.78
C GLY A 26 4.65 7.16 19.05
N LEU A 27 3.39 6.71 18.93
CA LEU A 27 2.63 6.19 20.06
C LEU A 27 3.24 4.90 20.64
N ALA A 28 3.71 3.98 19.79
CA ALA A 28 4.39 2.77 20.24
C ALA A 28 5.71 3.10 20.97
N CYS A 29 6.49 4.05 20.42
CA CYS A 29 7.72 4.54 21.04
C CYS A 29 7.44 5.14 22.41
N ALA A 30 6.50 6.08 22.48
CA ALA A 30 6.14 6.78 23.72
C ALA A 30 5.57 5.84 24.79
N ALA A 31 4.71 4.89 24.40
CA ALA A 31 4.20 3.86 25.31
C ALA A 31 5.34 3.00 25.89
N HIS A 32 6.30 2.60 25.06
CA HIS A 32 7.44 1.80 25.51
C HIS A 32 8.35 2.59 26.47
N LEU A 33 8.72 3.82 26.12
CA LEU A 33 9.55 4.69 26.97
C LEU A 33 8.87 5.03 28.31
N ARG A 34 7.57 5.34 28.29
CA ARG A 34 6.79 5.58 29.52
C ARG A 34 6.76 4.35 30.42
N SER A 35 6.63 3.15 29.85
CA SER A 35 6.65 1.91 30.64
C SER A 35 7.99 1.63 31.32
N ALA A 36 9.06 2.21 30.80
CA ALA A 36 10.39 2.21 31.40
C ALA A 36 10.57 3.33 32.46
N GLY A 37 9.52 4.12 32.74
CA GLY A 37 9.53 5.18 33.76
C GLY A 37 9.98 6.55 33.27
N LEU A 38 10.20 6.74 31.96
CA LEU A 38 10.55 8.03 31.39
C LEU A 38 9.33 8.95 31.24
N ARG A 39 9.53 10.25 31.40
CA ARG A 39 8.55 11.28 31.09
C ARG A 39 8.63 11.58 29.59
N VAL A 40 7.56 11.26 28.88
CA VAL A 40 7.50 11.39 27.42
C VAL A 40 6.39 12.34 27.05
N MET A 41 6.70 13.27 26.15
CA MET A 41 5.74 14.19 25.54
C MET A 41 5.64 13.89 24.05
N VAL A 42 4.43 13.73 23.54
CA VAL A 42 4.16 13.53 22.10
C VAL A 42 3.57 14.80 21.52
N LEU A 43 4.16 15.33 20.46
CA LEU A 43 3.68 16.52 19.75
C LEU A 43 3.07 16.09 18.42
N GLU A 44 1.82 16.44 18.16
CA GLU A 44 1.11 16.08 16.93
C GLU A 44 0.53 17.34 16.28
N ALA A 45 0.81 17.52 14.99
CA ALA A 45 0.36 18.70 14.26
C ALA A 45 -1.15 18.69 13.99
N ARG A 46 -1.77 17.51 13.88
CA ARG A 46 -3.22 17.37 13.66
C ARG A 46 -4.01 17.51 14.96
N GLU A 47 -5.30 17.78 14.80
CA GLU A 47 -6.31 17.70 15.89
C GLU A 47 -6.80 16.26 16.15
N ARG A 48 -6.02 15.25 15.73
CA ARG A 48 -6.36 13.84 15.91
C ARG A 48 -5.12 12.97 16.01
N LEU A 49 -5.29 11.83 16.67
CA LEU A 49 -4.29 10.76 16.73
C LEU A 49 -4.23 9.95 15.41
N GLY A 50 -3.21 9.09 15.31
CA GLY A 50 -3.14 7.98 14.36
C GLY A 50 -2.42 8.30 13.05
N GLY A 51 -2.30 9.58 12.67
CA GLY A 51 -1.64 10.00 11.43
C GLY A 51 -2.29 9.33 10.21
N ARG A 52 -1.56 8.45 9.54
CA ARG A 52 -2.03 7.66 8.38
C ARG A 52 -2.90 6.46 8.75
N LEU A 53 -3.10 6.17 10.03
CA LEU A 53 -4.15 5.27 10.51
C LEU A 53 -5.39 6.10 10.85
N HIS A 54 -6.18 6.43 9.84
CA HIS A 54 -7.32 7.33 9.98
C HIS A 54 -8.64 6.62 9.73
N THR A 55 -9.33 6.27 10.82
CA THR A 55 -10.71 5.81 10.79
C THR A 55 -11.67 6.99 10.88
N ILE A 56 -12.74 6.97 10.09
CA ILE A 56 -13.90 7.85 10.23
C ILE A 56 -15.15 7.03 10.50
N THR A 57 -16.19 7.70 11.02
CA THR A 57 -17.53 7.12 11.13
C THR A 57 -18.46 7.79 10.13
N LEU A 58 -18.98 7.03 9.17
CA LEU A 58 -20.05 7.46 8.29
C LEU A 58 -21.36 7.47 9.08
N LYS A 59 -21.81 8.67 9.48
CA LYS A 59 -23.03 8.87 10.26
C LYS A 59 -24.25 9.01 9.35
N GLU A 60 -25.24 8.16 9.55
CA GLU A 60 -26.41 8.05 8.67
C GLU A 60 -27.70 8.67 9.25
N GLY A 61 -27.61 9.21 10.47
CA GLY A 61 -28.74 9.80 11.17
C GLY A 61 -29.62 8.80 11.91
N PRO A 62 -30.73 9.25 12.51
CA PRO A 62 -31.58 8.41 13.36
C PRO A 62 -32.15 7.20 12.61
N GLY A 63 -32.09 6.02 13.23
CA GLY A 63 -32.66 4.78 12.68
C GLY A 63 -31.82 4.07 11.62
N ARG A 64 -30.62 4.56 11.32
CA ARG A 64 -29.67 3.90 10.40
C ARG A 64 -28.36 3.54 11.12
N PRO A 65 -27.72 2.42 10.75
CA PRO A 65 -26.42 2.05 11.31
C PRO A 65 -25.34 3.05 10.89
N ASN A 66 -24.37 3.27 11.77
CA ASN A 66 -23.14 3.97 11.43
C ASN A 66 -22.09 2.95 10.99
N TYR A 67 -21.19 3.35 10.11
CA TYR A 67 -20.12 2.48 9.62
C TYR A 67 -18.75 3.11 9.87
N ALA A 68 -17.83 2.36 10.47
CA ALA A 68 -16.44 2.78 10.54
C ALA A 68 -15.74 2.44 9.22
N VAL A 69 -14.91 3.37 8.72
CA VAL A 69 -14.14 3.19 7.50
C VAL A 69 -12.74 3.76 7.69
N ASP A 70 -11.73 2.98 7.35
CA ASP A 70 -10.35 3.45 7.31
C ASP A 70 -10.01 4.14 5.98
N LEU A 71 -9.71 5.45 6.07
CA LEU A 71 -9.26 6.28 4.95
C LEU A 71 -7.78 6.07 4.62
N GLY A 72 -7.00 5.58 5.58
CA GLY A 72 -5.58 5.24 5.43
C GLY A 72 -5.36 3.74 5.30
N ALA A 73 -4.52 3.15 6.16
CA ALA A 73 -4.34 1.69 6.17
C ALA A 73 -5.67 0.97 6.49
N ALA A 74 -6.05 -0.04 5.71
CA ALA A 74 -7.30 -0.79 5.88
C ALA A 74 -7.10 -2.29 6.18
N TRP A 75 -5.90 -2.82 5.99
CA TRP A 75 -5.58 -4.22 6.26
C TRP A 75 -4.60 -4.36 7.42
N VAL A 76 -4.77 -5.43 8.20
CA VAL A 76 -3.76 -5.98 9.08
C VAL A 76 -3.26 -7.27 8.45
N HIS A 77 -1.98 -7.31 8.10
CA HIS A 77 -1.34 -8.46 7.47
C HIS A 77 -0.86 -9.49 8.50
N GLY A 78 -0.80 -10.76 8.12
CA GLY A 78 -0.12 -11.78 8.89
C GLY A 78 -0.89 -12.27 10.12
N ILE A 79 -2.05 -12.89 9.90
CA ILE A 79 -2.94 -13.43 10.95
C ILE A 79 -2.59 -14.88 11.41
N GLY A 80 -1.39 -15.38 11.07
CA GLY A 80 -0.99 -16.77 11.27
C GLY A 80 -0.90 -17.26 12.73
N ASN A 81 -0.94 -18.59 12.90
CA ASN A 81 -1.22 -19.26 14.18
C ASN A 81 0.00 -19.77 14.99
N VAL A 82 1.27 -19.49 14.64
CA VAL A 82 2.41 -20.05 15.42
C VAL A 82 3.61 -19.09 15.50
N GLY A 83 4.03 -18.75 16.72
CA GLY A 83 5.36 -18.23 17.05
C GLY A 83 5.47 -16.71 17.26
N ALA A 84 4.86 -15.90 16.41
CA ALA A 84 4.85 -14.43 16.53
C ALA A 84 3.77 -13.81 15.60
N PRO A 85 2.47 -13.83 15.98
CA PRO A 85 1.44 -13.16 15.19
C PRO A 85 1.75 -11.66 15.10
N ASN A 86 1.32 -11.01 14.01
CA ASN A 86 1.37 -9.56 13.92
C ASN A 86 0.77 -8.95 15.21
N GLN A 87 1.54 -8.11 15.91
CA GLN A 87 1.11 -7.54 17.19
C GLN A 87 -0.16 -6.70 17.02
N LEU A 88 -0.35 -6.06 15.86
CA LEU A 88 -1.56 -5.30 15.55
C LEU A 88 -2.78 -6.21 15.41
N TYR A 89 -2.62 -7.42 14.85
CA TYR A 89 -3.69 -8.41 14.77
C TYR A 89 -4.09 -8.91 16.17
N SER A 90 -3.09 -9.14 17.03
CA SER A 90 -3.33 -9.54 18.41
C SER A 90 -4.10 -8.45 19.17
N MET A 91 -3.67 -7.19 19.06
CA MET A 91 -4.37 -6.05 19.64
C MET A 91 -5.79 -5.88 19.07
N ALA A 92 -5.99 -6.06 17.76
CA ALA A 92 -7.31 -5.97 17.15
C ALA A 92 -8.27 -7.03 17.68
N CYS A 93 -7.80 -8.26 17.85
CA CYS A 93 -8.59 -9.34 18.45
C CYS A 93 -8.95 -9.05 19.91
N GLU A 94 -7.98 -8.58 20.71
CA GLU A 94 -8.20 -8.21 22.12
C GLU A 94 -9.19 -7.05 22.29
N LEU A 95 -9.16 -6.09 21.36
CA LEU A 95 -10.06 -4.94 21.29
C LEU A 95 -11.39 -5.26 20.60
N GLN A 96 -11.56 -6.49 20.10
CA GLN A 96 -12.76 -6.94 19.39
C GLN A 96 -13.14 -6.07 18.17
N LEU A 97 -12.15 -5.60 17.41
CA LEU A 97 -12.35 -4.67 16.28
C LEU A 97 -12.96 -5.30 15.01
N GLY A 98 -13.52 -6.50 15.12
CA GLY A 98 -14.11 -7.23 14.00
C GLY A 98 -13.10 -7.54 12.90
N CYS A 99 -12.17 -8.47 13.14
CA CYS A 99 -11.22 -8.92 12.12
C CYS A 99 -11.94 -9.79 11.06
N ARG A 100 -12.09 -9.27 9.83
CA ARG A 100 -12.70 -10.00 8.70
C ARG A 100 -11.63 -10.37 7.68
N PRO A 101 -11.41 -11.68 7.41
CA PRO A 101 -10.42 -12.10 6.42
C PRO A 101 -10.83 -11.67 5.02
N THR A 102 -9.85 -11.33 4.20
CA THR A 102 -10.03 -11.08 2.77
C THR A 102 -9.28 -12.13 1.96
N ASP A 103 -9.91 -12.66 0.91
CA ASP A 103 -9.30 -13.57 -0.05
C ASP A 103 -9.22 -12.87 -1.40
N TYR A 104 -8.00 -12.58 -1.86
CA TYR A 104 -7.76 -11.89 -3.14
C TYR A 104 -8.20 -12.74 -4.34
N ASN A 105 -8.42 -14.04 -4.17
CA ASN A 105 -8.98 -14.92 -5.21
C ASN A 105 -10.51 -14.88 -5.27
N ASP A 106 -11.20 -14.38 -4.23
CA ASP A 106 -12.64 -14.12 -4.27
C ASP A 106 -12.88 -12.80 -5.02
N ALA A 107 -12.71 -12.86 -6.34
CA ALA A 107 -12.70 -11.69 -7.20
C ALA A 107 -13.50 -11.88 -8.49
N ALA A 108 -14.09 -10.79 -8.99
CA ALA A 108 -14.61 -10.70 -10.34
C ALA A 108 -13.65 -9.84 -11.18
N VAL A 109 -13.19 -10.35 -12.32
CA VAL A 109 -12.27 -9.64 -13.22
C VAL A 109 -13.01 -9.25 -14.50
N TYR A 110 -12.94 -7.97 -14.86
CA TYR A 110 -13.54 -7.41 -16.07
C TYR A 110 -12.47 -6.80 -16.96
N THR A 111 -12.65 -6.90 -18.27
CA THR A 111 -11.93 -6.08 -19.24
C THR A 111 -12.49 -4.66 -19.29
N ALA A 112 -11.75 -3.73 -19.91
CA ALA A 112 -12.18 -2.34 -20.06
C ALA A 112 -13.50 -2.16 -20.83
N ASP A 113 -13.82 -3.09 -21.74
CA ASP A 113 -15.05 -3.15 -22.54
C ASP A 113 -16.19 -3.92 -21.85
N GLY A 114 -16.00 -4.34 -20.59
CA GLY A 114 -17.06 -4.91 -19.76
C GLY A 114 -17.23 -6.42 -19.87
N VAL A 115 -16.27 -7.13 -20.49
CA VAL A 115 -16.29 -8.60 -20.52
C VAL A 115 -15.81 -9.14 -19.18
N ARG A 116 -16.70 -9.82 -18.45
CA ARG A 116 -16.33 -10.58 -17.25
C ARG A 116 -15.54 -11.83 -17.67
N LEU A 117 -14.30 -11.95 -17.19
CA LEU A 117 -13.46 -13.10 -17.49
C LEU A 117 -13.99 -14.37 -16.78
N ALA A 118 -13.79 -15.51 -17.42
CA ALA A 118 -14.02 -16.81 -16.81
C ALA A 118 -12.88 -17.15 -15.84
N ASP A 119 -13.17 -17.90 -14.78
CA ASP A 119 -12.20 -18.28 -13.75
C ASP A 119 -10.95 -18.97 -14.33
N SER A 120 -11.11 -19.74 -15.43
CA SER A 120 -9.97 -20.37 -16.12
C SER A 120 -9.04 -19.35 -16.77
N ALA A 121 -9.59 -18.28 -17.37
CA ALA A 121 -8.76 -17.23 -17.96
C ALA A 121 -8.02 -16.45 -16.87
N VAL A 122 -8.69 -16.15 -15.75
CA VAL A 122 -8.04 -15.53 -14.58
C VAL A 122 -6.91 -16.42 -14.06
N ALA A 123 -7.14 -17.73 -13.93
CA ALA A 123 -6.11 -18.68 -13.52
C ALA A 123 -4.92 -18.73 -14.50
N ASP A 124 -5.14 -18.51 -15.80
CA ASP A 124 -4.06 -18.47 -16.79
C ASP A 124 -3.19 -17.22 -16.61
N ILE A 125 -3.80 -16.06 -16.32
CA ILE A 125 -3.11 -14.81 -15.99
C ILE A 125 -2.26 -14.98 -14.72
N GLU A 126 -2.84 -15.57 -13.67
CA GLU A 126 -2.13 -15.84 -12.41
C GLU A 126 -0.93 -16.78 -12.60
N ARG A 127 -1.07 -17.80 -13.45
CA ARG A 127 0.07 -18.68 -13.80
C ARG A 127 1.18 -17.93 -14.52
N LEU A 128 0.84 -17.04 -15.45
CA LEU A 128 1.82 -16.22 -16.15
C LEU A 128 2.53 -15.25 -15.18
N TYR A 129 1.78 -14.62 -14.28
CA TYR A 129 2.34 -13.77 -13.22
C TYR A 129 3.31 -14.53 -12.33
N HIS A 130 2.96 -15.75 -11.90
CA HIS A 130 3.84 -16.53 -11.04
C HIS A 130 5.19 -16.85 -11.70
N VAL A 131 5.21 -17.19 -13.00
CA VAL A 131 6.45 -17.39 -13.75
C VAL A 131 7.27 -16.09 -13.82
N PHE A 132 6.60 -14.94 -14.01
CA PHE A 132 7.27 -13.64 -14.00
C PHE A 132 7.81 -13.28 -12.60
N GLU A 133 7.08 -13.56 -11.54
CA GLU A 133 7.51 -13.34 -10.16
C GLU A 133 8.74 -14.19 -9.82
N GLU A 134 8.76 -15.46 -10.22
CA GLU A 134 9.96 -16.32 -10.11
C GLU A 134 11.15 -15.74 -10.89
N HIS A 135 10.90 -15.16 -12.07
CA HIS A 135 11.92 -14.45 -12.82
C HIS A 135 12.46 -13.24 -12.05
N LEU A 136 11.61 -12.39 -11.47
CA LEU A 136 12.04 -11.27 -10.63
C LEU A 136 12.85 -11.73 -9.41
N GLN A 137 12.43 -12.80 -8.75
CA GLN A 137 13.17 -13.40 -7.64
C GLN A 137 14.56 -13.87 -8.10
N SER A 138 14.68 -14.42 -9.30
CA SER A 138 15.99 -14.79 -9.86
C SER A 138 16.89 -13.59 -10.10
N LEU A 139 16.33 -12.46 -10.55
CA LEU A 139 17.06 -11.21 -10.76
C LEU A 139 17.52 -10.60 -9.43
N LEU A 140 16.68 -10.64 -8.40
CA LEU A 140 17.01 -10.15 -7.06
C LEU A 140 18.23 -10.87 -6.46
N HIS A 141 18.31 -12.19 -6.65
CA HIS A 141 19.36 -13.04 -6.09
C HIS A 141 20.54 -13.27 -7.06
N ALA A 142 20.55 -12.59 -8.21
CA ALA A 142 21.61 -12.76 -9.19
C ALA A 142 22.96 -12.20 -8.68
N PRO A 143 24.10 -12.75 -9.13
CA PRO A 143 25.42 -12.22 -8.75
C PRO A 143 25.69 -10.78 -9.20
N ASP A 144 25.02 -10.31 -10.25
CA ASP A 144 25.12 -8.91 -10.70
C ASP A 144 24.12 -8.05 -9.93
N PRO A 145 24.56 -7.22 -8.96
CA PRO A 145 23.67 -6.43 -8.12
C PRO A 145 22.89 -5.37 -8.90
N ARG A 146 23.31 -5.03 -10.13
CA ARG A 146 22.61 -4.04 -10.98
C ARG A 146 21.22 -4.52 -11.38
N LEU A 147 20.99 -5.84 -11.41
CA LEU A 147 19.69 -6.42 -11.73
C LEU A 147 18.66 -6.14 -10.63
N ALA A 148 19.05 -6.16 -9.36
CA ALA A 148 18.16 -5.77 -8.26
C ALA A 148 17.80 -4.26 -8.32
N LEU A 149 18.67 -3.43 -8.91
CA LEU A 149 18.48 -1.98 -9.00
C LEU A 149 17.61 -1.56 -10.20
N MET A 150 17.30 -2.45 -11.14
CA MET A 150 16.53 -2.09 -12.31
C MET A 150 15.04 -1.88 -11.98
N PRO A 151 14.30 -1.08 -12.76
CA PRO A 151 12.85 -0.98 -12.63
C PRO A 151 12.17 -2.32 -12.94
N ILE A 152 11.10 -2.64 -12.20
CA ILE A 152 10.27 -3.84 -12.47
C ILE A 152 9.70 -3.79 -13.89
N GLN A 153 9.31 -2.62 -14.39
CA GLN A 153 8.82 -2.44 -15.76
C GLN A 153 9.85 -2.88 -16.82
N ALA A 154 11.13 -2.60 -16.61
CA ALA A 154 12.18 -3.01 -17.53
C ALA A 154 12.37 -4.53 -17.52
N ALA A 155 12.21 -5.17 -16.35
CA ALA A 155 12.23 -6.63 -16.24
C ALA A 155 11.00 -7.27 -16.91
N LEU A 156 9.82 -6.64 -16.76
CA LEU A 156 8.58 -7.06 -17.42
C LEU A 156 8.70 -7.03 -18.94
N GLU A 157 9.21 -5.92 -19.51
CA GLU A 157 9.42 -5.78 -20.95
C GLU A 157 10.42 -6.80 -21.49
N ALA A 158 11.55 -7.00 -20.78
CA ALA A 158 12.54 -8.00 -21.15
C ALA A 158 11.97 -9.43 -21.10
N PHE A 159 11.16 -9.74 -20.08
CA PHE A 159 10.49 -11.03 -19.93
C PHE A 159 9.47 -11.28 -21.05
N ALA A 160 8.65 -10.28 -21.36
CA ALA A 160 7.66 -10.37 -22.44
C ALA A 160 8.33 -10.62 -23.80
N ALA A 161 9.44 -9.93 -24.07
CA ALA A 161 10.21 -10.11 -25.28
C ALA A 161 10.88 -11.50 -25.37
N SER A 162 11.51 -11.98 -24.27
CA SER A 162 12.20 -13.27 -24.27
C SER A 162 11.25 -14.47 -24.40
N HIS A 163 10.01 -14.34 -23.91
CA HIS A 163 8.98 -15.38 -24.01
C HIS A 163 8.06 -15.20 -25.21
N SER A 164 8.30 -14.21 -26.07
CA SER A 164 7.48 -13.89 -27.25
C SER A 164 5.99 -13.75 -26.92
N LEU A 165 5.68 -13.08 -25.80
CA LEU A 165 4.30 -12.88 -25.37
C LEU A 165 3.54 -12.06 -26.42
N SER A 166 2.31 -12.50 -26.72
CA SER A 166 1.40 -11.71 -27.55
C SER A 166 1.05 -10.37 -26.86
N ALA A 167 0.49 -9.43 -27.61
CA ALA A 167 0.01 -8.15 -27.05
C ALA A 167 -1.06 -8.36 -25.96
N ALA A 168 -1.93 -9.37 -26.13
CA ALA A 168 -2.93 -9.73 -25.13
C ALA A 168 -2.29 -10.25 -23.85
N GLN A 169 -1.36 -11.22 -23.96
CA GLN A 169 -0.64 -11.76 -22.80
C GLN A 169 0.21 -10.71 -22.09
N SER A 170 0.81 -9.78 -22.84
CA SER A 170 1.55 -8.66 -22.25
C SER A 170 0.63 -7.75 -21.44
N ALA A 171 -0.57 -7.43 -21.95
CA ALA A 171 -1.55 -6.62 -21.23
C ALA A 171 -2.11 -7.32 -19.99
N GLU A 172 -2.38 -8.62 -20.09
CA GLU A 172 -2.78 -9.48 -18.97
C GLU A 172 -1.71 -9.52 -17.87
N LEU A 173 -0.44 -9.70 -18.25
CA LEU A 173 0.67 -9.70 -17.31
C LEU A 173 0.88 -8.32 -16.68
N SER A 174 0.79 -7.23 -17.45
CA SER A 174 0.83 -5.86 -16.92
C SER A 174 -0.29 -5.63 -15.90
N PHE A 175 -1.49 -6.13 -16.15
CA PHE A 175 -2.59 -6.10 -15.18
C PHE A 175 -2.24 -6.87 -13.91
N ALA A 176 -1.70 -8.09 -14.03
CA ALA A 176 -1.33 -8.88 -12.87
C ALA A 176 -0.21 -8.20 -12.05
N VAL A 177 0.79 -7.60 -12.70
CA VAL A 177 1.82 -6.77 -12.04
C VAL A 177 1.19 -5.59 -11.32
N SER A 178 0.22 -4.90 -11.94
CA SER A 178 -0.49 -3.81 -11.29
C SER A 178 -1.23 -4.28 -10.03
N ASN A 179 -1.98 -5.37 -10.14
CA ASN A 179 -2.79 -5.93 -9.05
C ASN A 179 -1.95 -6.47 -7.88
N HIS A 180 -0.91 -7.25 -8.18
CA HIS A 180 -0.11 -7.94 -7.16
C HIS A 180 1.05 -7.11 -6.61
N MET A 181 1.58 -6.17 -7.41
CA MET A 181 2.76 -5.39 -7.03
C MET A 181 2.40 -3.92 -6.81
N GLU A 182 1.85 -3.25 -7.83
CA GLU A 182 1.65 -1.80 -7.75
C GLU A 182 0.63 -1.42 -6.68
N HIS A 183 -0.50 -2.14 -6.57
CA HIS A 183 -1.49 -1.89 -5.51
C HIS A 183 -0.96 -2.24 -4.11
N TYR A 184 -0.03 -3.18 -4.01
CA TYR A 184 0.57 -3.59 -2.75
C TYR A 184 1.56 -2.51 -2.24
N TRP A 185 2.53 -2.11 -3.06
CA TRP A 185 3.54 -1.09 -2.70
C TRP A 185 3.10 0.36 -2.96
N ALA A 186 1.96 0.56 -3.63
CA ALA A 186 1.49 1.84 -4.16
C ALA A 186 2.50 2.61 -5.03
N GLY A 187 3.52 1.93 -5.54
CA GLY A 187 4.48 2.44 -6.51
C GLY A 187 4.21 1.83 -7.88
N GLU A 188 4.44 2.59 -8.94
CA GLU A 188 4.33 2.07 -10.31
C GLU A 188 5.55 1.20 -10.66
N ALA A 189 5.36 0.15 -11.45
CA ALA A 189 6.43 -0.78 -11.84
C ALA A 189 7.60 -0.07 -12.55
N ARG A 190 7.34 1.07 -13.20
CA ARG A 190 8.35 1.93 -13.84
C ARG A 190 9.25 2.67 -12.85
N CYS A 191 8.79 2.85 -11.62
CA CYS A 191 9.51 3.55 -10.56
C CYS A 191 10.08 2.60 -9.51
N MET A 192 9.41 1.47 -9.26
CA MET A 192 9.82 0.47 -8.28
C MET A 192 11.00 -0.35 -8.80
N GLY A 193 11.99 -0.58 -7.93
CA GLY A 193 13.11 -1.45 -8.23
C GLY A 193 12.79 -2.91 -7.93
N VAL A 194 13.46 -3.85 -8.60
CA VAL A 194 13.39 -5.29 -8.26
C VAL A 194 13.80 -5.54 -6.79
N ALA A 195 14.65 -4.68 -6.22
CA ALA A 195 15.00 -4.71 -4.81
C ALA A 195 13.82 -4.52 -3.84
N ALA A 196 12.64 -4.09 -4.30
CA ALA A 196 11.42 -4.07 -3.48
C ALA A 196 11.02 -5.47 -2.99
N LEU A 197 11.37 -6.51 -3.74
CA LEU A 197 11.09 -7.90 -3.36
C LEU A 197 11.91 -8.40 -2.15
N ASP A 198 12.94 -7.65 -1.69
CA ASP A 198 13.72 -7.94 -0.46
C ASP A 198 12.97 -7.53 0.83
N GLU A 199 11.65 -7.75 0.86
CA GLU A 199 10.81 -7.53 2.05
C GLU A 199 10.41 -8.85 2.71
N VAL A 200 9.83 -8.77 3.92
CA VAL A 200 9.28 -9.93 4.61
C VAL A 200 7.77 -9.81 4.72
N VAL A 201 7.07 -10.65 3.97
CA VAL A 201 5.62 -10.80 4.06
C VAL A 201 5.27 -11.68 5.25
N LEU A 202 4.40 -11.18 6.13
CA LEU A 202 3.94 -11.95 7.29
C LEU A 202 2.93 -13.02 6.87
N PRO A 203 3.07 -14.28 7.33
CA PRO A 203 2.22 -15.38 6.89
C PRO A 203 0.83 -15.34 7.55
N GLY A 204 -0.14 -15.96 6.90
CA GLY A 204 -1.47 -16.22 7.45
C GLY A 204 -2.61 -15.47 6.77
N GLY A 205 -2.31 -14.60 5.81
CA GLY A 205 -3.31 -13.78 5.11
C GLY A 205 -3.64 -12.49 5.85
N ASP A 206 -4.65 -11.79 5.35
CA ASP A 206 -4.97 -10.42 5.74
C ASP A 206 -6.39 -10.27 6.28
N VAL A 207 -6.59 -9.31 7.18
CA VAL A 207 -7.93 -8.94 7.68
C VAL A 207 -8.18 -7.45 7.55
N VAL A 208 -9.44 -7.09 7.28
CA VAL A 208 -9.96 -5.74 7.46
C VAL A 208 -10.58 -5.62 8.85
N LEU A 209 -10.48 -4.45 9.48
CA LEU A 209 -11.05 -4.16 10.80
C LEU A 209 -12.40 -3.45 10.66
N MET A 210 -13.47 -4.03 11.19
CA MET A 210 -14.82 -3.45 11.07
C MET A 210 -15.02 -2.19 11.91
N GLU A 211 -14.29 -2.08 13.01
CA GLU A 211 -14.27 -0.88 13.86
C GLU A 211 -13.11 0.07 13.51
N GLY A 212 -12.35 -0.28 12.45
CA GLY A 212 -11.18 0.42 11.98
C GLY A 212 -9.98 0.42 12.93
N TYR A 213 -8.88 1.06 12.50
CA TYR A 213 -7.64 1.16 13.27
C TYR A 213 -7.72 2.06 14.51
N GLY A 214 -8.74 2.91 14.64
CA GLY A 214 -8.90 3.88 15.72
C GLY A 214 -8.80 3.28 17.12
N GLY A 215 -9.31 2.06 17.32
CA GLY A 215 -9.21 1.35 18.61
C GLY A 215 -7.76 1.04 19.02
N ILE A 216 -6.91 0.62 18.07
CA ILE A 216 -5.48 0.34 18.32
C ILE A 216 -4.76 1.64 18.67
N VAL A 217 -5.02 2.70 17.89
CA VAL A 217 -4.45 4.03 18.12
C VAL A 217 -4.81 4.54 19.52
N GLY A 218 -6.09 4.45 19.90
CA GLY A 218 -6.56 4.85 21.23
C GLY A 218 -5.93 4.02 22.36
N ARG A 219 -5.75 2.71 22.16
CA ARG A 219 -5.07 1.83 23.14
C ARG A 219 -3.63 2.27 23.39
N LEU A 220 -2.86 2.59 22.34
CA LEU A 220 -1.47 3.01 22.48
C LEU A 220 -1.34 4.41 23.09
N ALA A 221 -2.28 5.32 22.79
CA ALA A 221 -2.29 6.67 23.34
C ALA A 221 -2.69 6.74 24.83
N ALA A 222 -3.34 5.70 25.36
CA ALA A 222 -3.92 5.71 26.70
C ALA A 222 -2.90 6.05 27.80
N GLY A 223 -3.07 7.22 28.41
CA GLY A 223 -2.24 7.73 29.51
C GLY A 223 -0.90 8.34 29.09
N LEU A 224 -0.70 8.64 27.80
CA LEU A 224 0.42 9.45 27.31
C LEU A 224 0.09 10.95 27.40
N ASP A 225 1.11 11.79 27.59
CA ASP A 225 1.02 13.24 27.38
C ASP A 225 1.12 13.50 25.86
N VAL A 226 -0.04 13.58 25.19
CA VAL A 226 -0.13 13.89 23.76
C VAL A 226 -0.72 15.27 23.58
N ARG A 227 0.04 16.14 22.91
CA ARG A 227 -0.33 17.52 22.59
C ARG A 227 -0.70 17.61 21.12
N LEU A 228 -2.00 17.58 20.85
CA LEU A 228 -2.57 17.80 19.51
C LEU A 228 -2.44 19.29 19.11
N GLY A 229 -2.52 19.57 17.81
CA GLY A 229 -2.36 20.91 17.26
C GLY A 229 -0.98 21.54 17.47
N HIS A 230 0.03 20.77 17.87
CA HIS A 230 1.40 21.26 18.06
C HIS A 230 2.25 20.93 16.84
N GLU A 231 2.28 21.86 15.88
CA GLU A 231 3.06 21.73 14.66
C GLU A 231 4.54 22.04 14.91
N VAL A 232 5.38 21.00 14.90
CA VAL A 232 6.83 21.18 15.04
C VAL A 232 7.40 21.86 13.80
N LEU A 233 8.15 22.94 14.00
CA LEU A 233 8.77 23.75 12.94
C LEU A 233 10.30 23.62 12.92
N ALA A 234 10.92 23.35 14.07
CA ALA A 234 12.36 23.20 14.17
C ALA A 234 12.78 22.26 15.29
N VAL A 235 13.90 21.55 15.06
CA VAL A 235 14.56 20.67 16.02
C VAL A 235 16.04 21.05 16.08
N GLN A 236 16.45 21.58 17.22
CA GLN A 236 17.85 21.82 17.55
C GLN A 236 18.35 20.65 18.39
N TYR A 237 19.54 20.14 18.10
CA TYR A 237 20.13 19.03 18.83
C TYR A 237 21.64 19.17 18.93
N ASP A 238 22.18 18.89 20.11
CA ASP A 238 23.60 19.00 20.40
C ASP A 238 24.17 17.66 20.88
N GLY A 239 25.18 17.17 20.16
CA GLY A 239 25.90 15.94 20.48
C GLY A 239 26.96 16.08 21.57
N THR A 240 27.18 17.27 22.15
CA THR A 240 28.11 17.43 23.26
C THR A 240 27.66 16.68 24.52
N ASP A 241 28.62 16.38 25.41
CA ASP A 241 28.36 15.76 26.70
C ASP A 241 27.44 16.67 27.56
N GLY A 242 26.26 16.17 27.91
CA GLY A 242 25.22 16.95 28.59
C GLY A 242 24.33 17.80 27.67
N GLY A 243 24.61 17.82 26.35
CA GLY A 243 23.74 18.40 25.34
C GLY A 243 22.38 17.68 25.25
N GLY A 244 21.35 18.39 24.79
CA GLY A 244 19.99 17.87 24.67
C GLY A 244 19.34 18.24 23.34
N VAL A 245 18.02 18.19 23.31
CA VAL A 245 17.21 18.65 22.17
C VAL A 245 16.32 19.81 22.58
N ALA A 246 16.11 20.75 21.66
CA ALA A 246 15.10 21.80 21.77
C ALA A 246 14.18 21.74 20.55
N VAL A 247 12.90 21.50 20.77
CA VAL A 247 11.86 21.35 19.74
C VAL A 247 10.96 22.58 19.78
N THR A 248 10.94 23.33 18.69
CA THR A 248 10.08 24.51 18.53
C THR A 248 8.84 24.12 17.75
N ALA A 249 7.68 24.38 18.34
CA ALA A 249 6.37 24.09 17.75
C ALA A 249 5.46 25.32 17.75
N ARG A 250 4.61 25.42 16.74
CA ARG A 250 3.47 26.35 16.71
C ARG A 250 2.28 25.70 17.36
N VAL A 251 1.63 26.41 18.28
CA VAL A 251 0.43 25.95 18.98
C VAL A 251 -0.80 26.33 18.15
N GLY A 252 -1.59 25.33 17.77
CA GLY A 252 -2.86 25.49 17.09
C GLY A 252 -3.95 26.09 17.99
N PRO A 253 -5.09 26.50 17.43
CA PRO A 253 -6.21 26.98 18.21
C PRO A 253 -6.73 25.91 19.19
N PRO A 254 -7.19 26.27 20.40
CA PRO A 254 -7.56 25.33 21.46
C PRO A 254 -8.85 24.52 21.22
N GLU A 255 -9.25 24.24 19.97
CA GLU A 255 -10.47 23.49 19.68
C GLU A 255 -10.18 22.02 19.34
N GLY A 256 -10.63 21.08 20.20
CA GLY A 256 -10.95 19.74 19.72
C GLY A 256 -10.80 18.57 20.68
N CYS A 257 -9.90 18.58 21.66
CA CYS A 257 -9.72 17.43 22.57
C CYS A 257 -9.23 17.89 23.94
N GLY A 258 -9.96 17.50 25.00
CA GLY A 258 -9.80 18.02 26.35
C GLY A 258 -8.40 17.89 26.95
N GLY A 259 -7.90 19.02 27.47
CA GLY A 259 -7.03 19.06 28.64
C GLY A 259 -5.56 19.38 28.38
N ILE A 260 -5.21 20.64 28.71
CA ILE A 260 -3.86 21.24 28.84
C ILE A 260 -3.20 21.46 27.46
N VAL A 261 -2.94 22.69 27.00
CA VAL A 261 -1.87 23.60 27.45
C VAL A 261 -2.24 25.07 27.19
N GLY A 262 -1.77 25.95 28.09
CA GLY A 262 -1.81 27.40 27.95
C GLY A 262 -0.88 27.91 26.85
N GLY A 263 -1.49 28.59 25.87
CA GLY A 263 -0.86 29.32 24.79
C GLY A 263 -1.99 29.93 23.95
N SER A 264 -1.79 31.12 23.40
CA SER A 264 -2.73 31.66 22.41
C SER A 264 -2.49 30.94 21.08
N ALA A 265 -3.55 30.66 20.33
CA ALA A 265 -3.43 30.12 18.96
C ALA A 265 -2.39 30.93 18.16
N GLY A 266 -1.43 30.25 17.54
CA GLY A 266 -0.33 30.86 16.79
C GLY A 266 0.94 31.15 17.58
N ASP A 267 0.94 30.98 18.92
CA ASP A 267 2.15 31.12 19.73
C ASP A 267 3.20 30.05 19.37
N LEU A 268 4.46 30.43 19.48
CA LEU A 268 5.59 29.50 19.39
C LEU A 268 6.00 29.05 20.79
N VAL A 269 6.13 27.74 20.98
CA VAL A 269 6.67 27.13 22.19
C VAL A 269 7.94 26.37 21.86
N THR A 270 8.96 26.50 22.72
CA THR A 270 10.19 25.69 22.63
C THR A 270 10.25 24.77 23.84
N LEU A 271 10.36 23.48 23.57
CA LEU A 271 10.33 22.41 24.57
C LEU A 271 11.67 21.69 24.55
N THR A 272 12.25 21.45 25.73
CA THR A 272 13.56 20.80 25.86
C THR A 272 13.43 19.38 26.42
N ALA A 273 14.33 18.51 25.96
CA ALA A 273 14.45 17.13 26.44
C ALA A 273 15.86 16.59 26.27
N ARG A 274 16.12 15.38 26.77
CA ARG A 274 17.42 14.70 26.59
C ARG A 274 17.56 14.12 25.17
N ALA A 275 16.45 13.66 24.61
CA ALA A 275 16.39 13.10 23.26
C ALA A 275 15.07 13.44 22.57
N ALA A 276 15.06 13.38 21.23
CA ALA A 276 13.85 13.47 20.41
C ALA A 276 13.73 12.26 19.47
N VAL A 277 12.49 11.86 19.20
CA VAL A 277 12.15 10.85 18.19
C VAL A 277 11.37 11.49 17.07
N VAL A 278 11.94 11.50 15.87
CA VAL A 278 11.32 12.00 14.66
C VAL A 278 10.50 10.88 14.05
N THR A 279 9.18 11.05 14.01
CA THR A 279 8.26 10.12 13.32
C THR A 279 7.53 10.73 12.14
N LEU A 280 8.09 11.83 11.62
CA LEU A 280 7.60 12.53 10.45
C LEU A 280 7.62 11.61 9.22
N PRO A 281 6.54 11.58 8.41
CA PRO A 281 6.57 10.94 7.11
C PRO A 281 7.70 11.50 6.23
N ILE A 282 8.30 10.66 5.37
CA ILE A 282 9.43 11.12 4.53
C ILE A 282 9.03 12.24 3.58
N GLY A 283 7.76 12.31 3.16
CA GLY A 283 7.23 13.44 2.38
C GLY A 283 7.29 14.77 3.14
N VAL A 284 7.08 14.75 4.47
CA VAL A 284 7.25 15.94 5.33
C VAL A 284 8.73 16.29 5.48
N LEU A 285 9.59 15.30 5.74
CA LEU A 285 11.05 15.51 5.82
C LEU A 285 11.61 16.12 4.52
N ARG A 286 11.20 15.59 3.37
CA ARG A 286 11.63 16.06 2.04
C ARG A 286 11.14 17.47 1.72
N SER A 287 10.00 17.89 2.29
CA SER A 287 9.45 19.23 2.06
C SER A 287 10.22 20.36 2.77
N GLY A 288 11.07 20.03 3.75
CA GLY A 288 11.79 21.03 4.55
C GLY A 288 10.90 21.79 5.55
N ALA A 289 9.65 21.35 5.77
CA ALA A 289 8.71 21.97 6.72
C ALA A 289 9.23 22.00 8.17
N VAL A 290 10.14 21.09 8.51
CA VAL A 290 10.82 21.04 9.82
C VAL A 290 12.31 21.28 9.63
N GLN A 291 12.83 22.33 10.23
CA GLN A 291 14.25 22.67 10.17
C GLN A 291 15.06 21.90 11.22
N PHE A 292 16.15 21.28 10.80
CA PHE A 292 17.09 20.59 11.70
C PHE A 292 18.34 21.44 11.87
N SER A 293 18.80 21.61 13.12
CA SER A 293 20.02 22.37 13.43
C SER A 293 20.90 21.57 14.40
N PRO A 294 22.12 21.20 14.00
CA PRO A 294 22.70 21.36 12.64
C PRO A 294 21.88 20.64 11.54
N PRO A 295 22.02 21.01 10.25
CA PRO A 295 21.31 20.33 9.16
C PRO A 295 21.63 18.84 9.03
N LEU A 296 20.63 18.02 8.68
CA LEU A 296 20.79 16.56 8.59
C LEU A 296 21.77 16.12 7.49
N ASP A 297 21.83 16.84 6.38
CA ASP A 297 22.74 16.57 5.25
C ASP A 297 24.21 16.82 5.61
N VAL A 298 24.48 17.76 6.52
CA VAL A 298 25.81 18.00 7.08
C VAL A 298 26.23 16.89 8.05
N VAL A 299 25.31 16.43 8.90
CA VAL A 299 25.63 15.45 9.96
C VAL A 299 25.60 14.01 9.45
N ASP A 300 24.67 13.69 8.54
CA ASP A 300 24.45 12.35 8.01
C ASP A 300 24.03 12.40 6.52
N PRO A 301 25.00 12.48 5.58
CA PRO A 301 24.72 12.51 4.15
C PRO A 301 23.97 11.27 3.62
N ALA A 302 24.16 10.11 4.24
CA ALA A 302 23.47 8.87 3.84
C ALA A 302 21.98 8.94 4.21
N LYS A 303 21.65 9.44 5.40
CA LYS A 303 20.28 9.73 5.81
C LYS A 303 19.62 10.76 4.90
N ALA A 304 20.30 11.86 4.59
CA ALA A 304 19.77 12.87 3.67
C ALA A 304 19.52 12.27 2.26
N THR A 305 20.43 11.42 1.78
CA THR A 305 20.25 10.67 0.53
C THR A 305 19.02 9.75 0.59
N ALA A 306 18.82 9.04 1.70
CA ALA A 306 17.63 8.20 1.90
C ALA A 306 16.33 9.03 1.87
N ILE A 307 16.29 10.16 2.59
CA ILE A 307 15.14 11.10 2.59
C ILE A 307 14.85 11.58 1.16
N GLY A 308 15.87 11.91 0.39
CA GLY A 308 15.73 12.44 -0.98
C GLY A 308 15.37 11.37 -2.01
N ARG A 309 15.78 10.11 -1.82
CA ARG A 309 15.72 9.08 -2.87
C ARG A 309 14.75 7.94 -2.61
N LEU A 310 14.31 7.67 -1.38
CA LEU A 310 13.28 6.66 -1.13
C LEU A 310 11.98 6.97 -1.90
N GLY A 311 11.25 5.95 -2.33
CA GLY A 311 10.04 6.12 -3.12
C GLY A 311 8.90 6.71 -2.27
N ILE A 312 8.17 7.69 -2.80
CA ILE A 312 6.96 8.24 -2.17
C ILE A 312 5.77 7.81 -3.02
N ALA A 313 4.90 6.98 -2.44
CA ALA A 313 3.65 6.60 -3.07
C ALA A 313 2.55 7.62 -2.78
N VAL A 314 1.64 7.80 -3.75
CA VAL A 314 0.33 8.42 -3.55
C VAL A 314 -0.72 7.37 -3.89
N TYR A 315 -1.57 7.07 -2.91
CA TYR A 315 -2.60 6.05 -2.99
C TYR A 315 -3.87 6.57 -2.32
N ASN A 316 -4.92 6.75 -3.12
CA ASN A 316 -6.16 7.37 -2.68
C ASN A 316 -7.35 6.45 -2.84
N LYS A 317 -8.38 6.72 -2.02
CA LYS A 317 -9.63 5.98 -1.98
C LYS A 317 -10.80 6.88 -2.34
N VAL A 318 -11.76 6.30 -3.04
CA VAL A 318 -13.13 6.80 -3.11
C VAL A 318 -14.02 5.77 -2.40
N VAL A 319 -14.45 6.11 -1.19
CA VAL A 319 -15.36 5.31 -0.37
C VAL A 319 -16.78 5.68 -0.76
N MET A 320 -17.58 4.70 -1.19
CA MET A 320 -18.95 4.91 -1.67
C MET A 320 -19.92 4.06 -0.85
N LEU A 321 -20.80 4.70 -0.07
CA LEU A 321 -21.85 4.06 0.71
C LEU A 321 -23.18 4.08 -0.05
N TYR A 322 -23.82 2.92 -0.16
CA TYR A 322 -25.10 2.69 -0.85
C TYR A 322 -26.20 2.27 0.12
N ASP A 323 -27.44 2.27 -0.34
CA ASP A 323 -28.48 1.45 0.29
C ASP A 323 -28.27 -0.03 -0.11
N THR A 324 -28.60 -0.96 0.77
CA THR A 324 -28.44 -2.41 0.49
C THR A 324 -29.21 -2.84 -0.76
N ALA A 325 -30.36 -2.23 -1.04
CA ALA A 325 -31.16 -2.50 -2.24
C ALA A 325 -30.51 -1.99 -3.55
N ASP A 326 -29.55 -1.06 -3.44
CA ASP A 326 -28.82 -0.49 -4.58
C ASP A 326 -27.47 -1.18 -4.82
N VAL A 327 -27.16 -2.26 -4.08
CA VAL A 327 -25.98 -3.09 -4.36
C VAL A 327 -26.18 -3.76 -5.71
N PHE A 328 -25.36 -3.36 -6.68
CA PHE A 328 -25.50 -3.79 -8.08
C PHE A 328 -24.31 -4.60 -8.58
N TRP A 329 -23.23 -4.72 -7.82
CA TRP A 329 -21.98 -5.38 -8.24
C TRP A 329 -21.94 -6.88 -7.86
N ASP A 330 -20.87 -7.58 -8.24
CA ASP A 330 -20.68 -9.01 -7.94
C ASP A 330 -20.58 -9.28 -6.43
N ASP A 331 -21.05 -10.46 -5.99
CA ASP A 331 -20.89 -10.92 -4.61
C ASP A 331 -19.51 -11.57 -4.37
N THR A 332 -18.45 -10.86 -4.75
CA THR A 332 -17.03 -11.21 -4.56
C THR A 332 -16.35 -10.18 -3.68
N ALA A 333 -15.33 -10.55 -2.91
CA ALA A 333 -14.60 -9.64 -2.02
C ALA A 333 -13.90 -8.51 -2.79
N PHE A 334 -13.42 -8.81 -3.99
CA PHE A 334 -12.76 -7.86 -4.88
C PHE A 334 -13.44 -7.79 -6.24
N ILE A 335 -13.32 -6.63 -6.88
CA ILE A 335 -13.67 -6.43 -8.28
C ILE A 335 -12.49 -5.76 -8.95
N TYR A 336 -12.00 -6.38 -10.01
CA TYR A 336 -10.86 -5.93 -10.77
C TYR A 336 -11.27 -5.53 -12.18
N ARG A 337 -10.64 -4.47 -12.67
CA ARG A 337 -10.78 -4.01 -14.04
C ARG A 337 -9.41 -4.01 -14.69
N ILE A 338 -9.27 -4.68 -15.82
CA ILE A 338 -8.12 -4.57 -16.72
C ILE A 338 -8.35 -3.29 -17.55
N PRO A 339 -7.71 -2.16 -17.22
CA PRO A 339 -7.93 -0.92 -17.96
C PRO A 339 -7.35 -1.03 -19.37
N ALA A 340 -7.87 -0.21 -20.29
CA ALA A 340 -7.19 -0.01 -21.57
C ALA A 340 -5.82 0.65 -21.32
N ALA A 341 -4.86 0.49 -22.25
CA ALA A 341 -3.49 1.00 -22.05
C ALA A 341 -3.43 2.50 -21.73
N TRP A 342 -4.35 3.31 -22.28
CA TRP A 342 -4.44 4.76 -22.02
C TRP A 342 -5.12 5.11 -20.68
N GLU A 343 -5.71 4.14 -19.98
CA GLU A 343 -6.33 4.25 -18.65
C GLU A 343 -5.54 3.53 -17.56
N ALA A 344 -4.31 3.08 -17.85
CA ALA A 344 -3.49 2.31 -16.89
C ALA A 344 -3.41 3.01 -15.51
N GLY A 345 -3.56 2.23 -14.44
CA GLY A 345 -3.56 2.72 -13.05
C GLY A 345 -4.84 3.42 -12.58
N ARG A 346 -5.85 3.62 -13.45
CA ARG A 346 -7.14 4.24 -13.09
C ARG A 346 -8.18 3.18 -12.75
N TRP A 347 -8.74 3.23 -11.54
CA TRP A 347 -9.94 2.48 -11.14
C TRP A 347 -9.89 0.97 -11.47
N SER A 348 -8.72 0.35 -11.30
CA SER A 348 -8.47 -1.07 -11.58
C SER A 348 -8.85 -2.00 -10.42
N TYR A 349 -9.05 -1.44 -9.22
CA TYR A 349 -9.16 -2.21 -7.98
C TYR A 349 -10.29 -1.66 -7.11
N PHE A 350 -11.22 -2.53 -6.73
CA PHE A 350 -12.31 -2.22 -5.81
C PHE A 350 -12.40 -3.25 -4.69
N LEU A 351 -12.55 -2.78 -3.45
CA LEU A 351 -12.87 -3.61 -2.28
C LEU A 351 -14.38 -3.55 -2.01
N ASN A 352 -15.01 -4.72 -2.01
CA ASN A 352 -16.42 -4.89 -1.71
C ASN A 352 -16.62 -5.22 -0.22
N LEU A 353 -16.89 -4.20 0.59
CA LEU A 353 -17.19 -4.42 2.01
C LEU A 353 -18.57 -5.05 2.24
N HIS A 354 -19.44 -5.08 1.23
CA HIS A 354 -20.72 -5.80 1.34
C HIS A 354 -20.48 -7.31 1.44
N LYS A 355 -19.59 -7.85 0.60
CA LYS A 355 -19.18 -9.25 0.69
C LYS A 355 -18.38 -9.54 1.97
N VAL A 356 -17.38 -8.71 2.26
CA VAL A 356 -16.44 -8.94 3.37
C VAL A 356 -17.11 -8.80 4.75
N ALA A 357 -18.09 -7.90 4.86
CA ALA A 357 -18.59 -7.42 6.14
C ALA A 357 -20.10 -7.20 6.23
N GLY A 358 -20.85 -7.39 5.14
CA GLY A 358 -22.29 -7.09 5.09
C GLY A 358 -22.62 -5.59 5.12
N VAL A 359 -21.64 -4.71 4.91
CA VAL A 359 -21.86 -3.25 4.88
C VAL A 359 -21.93 -2.78 3.43
N PRO A 360 -22.93 -1.99 2.99
CA PRO A 360 -23.13 -1.64 1.59
C PRO A 360 -22.14 -0.55 1.12
N ILE A 361 -20.84 -0.80 1.29
CA ILE A 361 -19.75 0.10 0.93
C ILE A 361 -18.88 -0.56 -0.13
N LEU A 362 -18.63 0.20 -1.20
CA LEU A 362 -17.65 -0.12 -2.22
C LEU A 362 -16.51 0.90 -2.12
N VAL A 363 -15.26 0.44 -2.11
CA VAL A 363 -14.08 1.31 -2.05
C VAL A 363 -13.31 1.17 -3.33
N ALA A 364 -13.19 2.26 -4.09
CA ALA A 364 -12.36 2.31 -5.29
C ALA A 364 -10.97 2.87 -4.94
N PHE A 365 -9.91 2.30 -5.52
CA PHE A 365 -8.54 2.71 -5.27
C PHE A 365 -7.87 3.26 -6.53
N ASN A 366 -7.06 4.31 -6.35
CA ASN A 366 -6.15 4.83 -7.36
C ASN A 366 -4.73 4.89 -6.81
N LEU A 367 -3.76 4.52 -7.65
CA LEU A 367 -2.31 4.60 -7.36
C LEU A 367 -1.55 5.43 -8.39
N GLY A 368 -0.31 5.75 -8.05
CA GLY A 368 0.66 6.31 -8.99
C GLY A 368 0.20 7.63 -9.62
N GLU A 369 0.47 7.78 -10.91
CA GLU A 369 0.11 8.98 -11.67
C GLU A 369 -1.40 9.27 -11.61
N SER A 370 -2.24 8.23 -11.65
CA SER A 370 -3.68 8.40 -11.53
C SER A 370 -4.10 8.95 -10.17
N ALA A 371 -3.41 8.58 -9.10
CA ALA A 371 -3.71 9.09 -7.76
C ALA A 371 -3.23 10.54 -7.62
N VAL A 372 -2.10 10.90 -8.20
CA VAL A 372 -1.59 12.28 -8.24
C VAL A 372 -2.55 13.20 -9.00
N GLN A 373 -3.06 12.76 -10.15
CA GLN A 373 -4.06 13.53 -10.91
C GLN A 373 -5.36 13.71 -10.13
N LEU A 374 -5.78 12.69 -9.37
CA LEU A 374 -6.96 12.75 -8.50
C LEU A 374 -6.85 13.83 -7.40
N GLU A 375 -5.63 14.16 -6.95
CA GLU A 375 -5.42 15.20 -5.93
C GLU A 375 -5.92 16.57 -6.40
N GLY A 376 -5.84 16.86 -7.71
CA GLY A 376 -6.19 18.16 -8.29
C GLY A 376 -7.63 18.32 -8.76
N VAL A 377 -8.43 17.24 -8.78
CA VAL A 377 -9.83 17.29 -9.24
C VAL A 377 -10.80 17.37 -8.05
N SER A 378 -12.04 17.81 -8.31
CA SER A 378 -13.09 17.85 -7.30
C SER A 378 -13.56 16.46 -6.85
N ASP A 379 -14.17 16.36 -5.67
CA ASP A 379 -14.78 15.10 -5.20
C ASP A 379 -15.83 14.56 -6.18
N GLN A 380 -16.58 15.45 -6.81
CA GLN A 380 -17.61 15.08 -7.78
C GLN A 380 -17.00 14.44 -9.03
N GLU A 381 -15.90 15.01 -9.55
CA GLU A 381 -15.19 14.45 -10.71
C GLU A 381 -14.51 13.12 -10.37
N ALA A 382 -13.90 13.01 -9.19
CA ALA A 382 -13.32 11.76 -8.70
C ALA A 382 -14.37 10.63 -8.62
N VAL A 383 -15.54 10.93 -8.05
CA VAL A 383 -16.66 9.98 -7.95
C VAL A 383 -17.20 9.62 -9.32
N GLU A 384 -17.38 10.59 -10.22
CA GLU A 384 -17.87 10.33 -11.57
C GLU A 384 -16.89 9.44 -12.36
N GLY A 385 -15.58 9.62 -12.19
CA GLY A 385 -14.58 8.72 -12.76
C GLY A 385 -14.72 7.28 -12.28
N ALA A 386 -14.93 7.08 -10.98
CA ALA A 386 -15.17 5.74 -10.42
C ALA A 386 -16.49 5.13 -10.93
N LEU A 387 -17.56 5.94 -11.02
CA LEU A 387 -18.86 5.50 -11.57
C LEU A 387 -18.78 5.16 -13.05
N GLN A 388 -17.97 5.89 -13.83
CA GLN A 388 -17.73 5.59 -15.24
C GLN A 388 -16.99 4.27 -15.41
N ALA A 389 -16.00 3.97 -14.58
CA ALA A 389 -15.32 2.68 -14.58
C ALA A 389 -16.28 1.53 -14.22
N LEU A 390 -17.14 1.73 -13.22
CA LEU A 390 -18.19 0.78 -12.85
C LEU A 390 -19.23 0.61 -13.98
N ALA A 391 -19.57 1.68 -14.70
CA ALA A 391 -20.48 1.62 -15.84
C ALA A 391 -19.86 0.87 -17.02
N GLY A 392 -18.55 0.95 -17.21
CA GLY A 392 -17.81 0.13 -18.18
C GLY A 392 -17.89 -1.36 -17.87
N MET A 393 -17.88 -1.75 -16.59
CA MET A 393 -17.97 -3.17 -16.18
C MET A 393 -19.40 -3.71 -16.16
N TYR A 394 -20.35 -2.94 -15.62
CA TYR A 394 -21.71 -3.40 -15.31
C TYR A 394 -22.80 -2.89 -16.27
N GLY A 395 -22.45 -1.94 -17.15
CA GLY A 395 -23.39 -1.19 -17.97
C GLY A 395 -24.02 -0.01 -17.22
N ALA A 396 -24.11 1.14 -17.89
CA ALA A 396 -24.58 2.40 -17.29
C ALA A 396 -25.99 2.32 -16.66
N ALA A 397 -26.90 1.51 -17.21
CA ALA A 397 -28.27 1.38 -16.69
C ALA A 397 -28.34 0.68 -15.31
N ARG A 398 -27.34 -0.14 -14.99
CA ARG A 398 -27.27 -0.93 -13.75
C ARG A 398 -26.63 -0.16 -12.61
N VAL A 399 -25.68 0.71 -12.91
CA VAL A 399 -24.95 1.49 -11.90
C VAL A 399 -25.91 2.42 -11.16
N ARG A 400 -25.78 2.44 -9.83
CA ARG A 400 -26.50 3.33 -8.93
C ARG A 400 -25.53 4.38 -8.38
N ARG A 401 -26.07 5.52 -7.93
CA ARG A 401 -25.25 6.55 -7.28
C ARG A 401 -25.18 6.30 -5.78
N PRO A 402 -24.01 6.53 -5.14
CA PRO A 402 -23.87 6.39 -3.70
C PRO A 402 -24.58 7.51 -2.95
N ARG A 403 -24.99 7.21 -1.72
CA ARG A 403 -25.63 8.15 -0.79
C ARG A 403 -24.65 9.04 -0.04
N ARG A 404 -23.45 8.49 0.20
CA ARG A 404 -22.31 9.19 0.80
C ARG A 404 -21.06 8.78 0.07
N VAL A 405 -20.16 9.76 -0.07
CA VAL A 405 -18.85 9.57 -0.66
C VAL A 405 -17.81 10.21 0.24
N VAL A 406 -16.63 9.61 0.29
CA VAL A 406 -15.43 10.21 0.89
C VAL A 406 -14.27 9.96 -0.05
N VAL A 407 -13.58 11.04 -0.44
CA VAL A 407 -12.40 11.00 -1.31
C VAL A 407 -11.18 11.37 -0.48
N THR A 408 -10.12 10.57 -0.53
CA THR A 408 -8.87 10.87 0.17
C THR A 408 -7.89 11.62 -0.74
N ARG A 409 -7.01 12.41 -0.11
CA ARG A 409 -5.98 13.23 -0.77
C ARG A 409 -4.68 13.22 0.04
N TRP A 410 -4.03 12.06 0.09
CA TRP A 410 -2.84 11.85 0.94
C TRP A 410 -1.59 12.57 0.43
N GLY A 411 -1.48 12.79 -0.88
CA GLY A 411 -0.40 13.55 -1.51
C GLY A 411 -0.47 15.04 -1.19
N SER A 412 -1.68 15.62 -1.14
CA SER A 412 -1.87 17.03 -0.80
C SER A 412 -1.92 17.31 0.70
N ASP A 413 -2.09 16.27 1.53
CA ASP A 413 -2.13 16.43 2.99
C ASP A 413 -0.78 16.98 3.52
N PRO A 414 -0.75 18.17 4.15
CA PRO A 414 0.51 18.82 4.54
C PRO A 414 1.30 18.04 5.60
N TYR A 415 0.63 17.18 6.38
CA TYR A 415 1.23 16.41 7.46
C TYR A 415 1.56 14.96 7.05
N ALA A 416 1.29 14.60 5.79
CA ALA A 416 1.72 13.32 5.21
C ALA A 416 2.55 13.53 3.96
N ARG A 417 2.02 14.27 2.97
CA ARG A 417 2.58 14.50 1.64
C ARG A 417 2.84 13.22 0.85
N MET A 418 2.18 12.14 1.25
CA MET A 418 2.34 10.79 0.73
C MET A 418 1.35 9.84 1.38
N SER A 419 1.15 8.68 0.75
CA SER A 419 0.54 7.52 1.39
C SER A 419 1.58 6.70 2.16
N TYR A 420 2.56 6.10 1.49
CA TYR A 420 3.63 5.31 2.14
C TYR A 420 4.86 5.12 1.24
N THR A 421 5.91 4.52 1.80
CA THR A 421 7.23 4.41 1.14
C THR A 421 7.36 3.09 0.37
N TYR A 422 8.09 3.09 -0.73
CA TYR A 422 8.51 1.89 -1.47
C TYR A 422 10.00 1.95 -1.83
N VAL A 423 10.59 0.83 -2.28
CA VAL A 423 11.97 0.78 -2.80
C VAL A 423 12.00 1.16 -4.28
N PRO A 424 12.54 2.33 -4.66
CA PRO A 424 12.60 2.72 -6.06
C PRO A 424 13.78 2.06 -6.77
N ALA A 425 13.73 2.08 -8.11
CA ALA A 425 14.87 1.70 -8.93
C ALA A 425 16.11 2.50 -8.54
N GLY A 426 17.28 1.86 -8.58
CA GLY A 426 18.55 2.44 -8.19
C GLY A 426 18.80 2.52 -6.68
N LEU A 427 17.95 1.92 -5.84
CA LEU A 427 18.15 1.74 -4.40
C LEU A 427 17.87 0.29 -3.96
N THR A 428 18.26 -0.02 -2.73
CA THR A 428 17.91 -1.26 -2.03
C THR A 428 17.30 -0.93 -0.67
N GLY A 429 16.86 -1.97 0.06
CA GLY A 429 16.37 -1.84 1.44
C GLY A 429 17.36 -1.19 2.42
N ALA A 430 18.65 -1.09 2.09
CA ALA A 430 19.65 -0.43 2.94
C ALA A 430 19.32 1.06 3.20
N ALA A 431 18.64 1.74 2.28
CA ALA A 431 18.24 3.14 2.47
C ALA A 431 17.29 3.34 3.67
N PHE A 432 16.51 2.31 4.05
CA PHE A 432 15.67 2.34 5.26
C PHE A 432 16.51 2.27 6.53
N ASP A 433 17.63 1.53 6.50
CA ASP A 433 18.58 1.44 7.61
C ASP A 433 19.31 2.78 7.80
N ASP A 434 19.72 3.43 6.70
CA ASP A 434 20.30 4.78 6.72
C ASP A 434 19.34 5.81 7.33
N LEU A 435 18.05 5.73 6.98
CA LEU A 435 17.04 6.60 7.56
C LEU A 435 16.79 6.32 9.05
N ALA A 436 16.83 5.05 9.47
CA ALA A 436 16.62 4.65 10.87
C ALA A 436 17.77 5.04 11.82
N ARG A 437 18.98 5.26 11.29
CA ARG A 437 20.18 5.53 12.10
C ARG A 437 20.00 6.71 13.07
N PRO A 438 20.28 6.56 14.37
CA PRO A 438 20.29 7.67 15.31
C PRO A 438 21.38 8.69 14.98
N VAL A 439 21.14 9.96 15.30
CA VAL A 439 22.06 11.08 15.09
C VAL A 439 22.52 11.61 16.44
N LEU A 440 23.84 11.60 16.63
CA LEU A 440 24.55 12.15 17.80
C LEU A 440 24.05 11.66 19.17
N GLY A 441 23.41 10.49 19.25
CA GLY A 441 22.83 9.98 20.51
C GLY A 441 21.73 10.88 21.10
N ARG A 442 21.12 11.74 20.27
CA ARG A 442 20.08 12.70 20.70
C ARG A 442 18.82 12.61 19.85
N LEU A 443 18.98 12.38 18.55
CA LEU A 443 17.88 12.35 17.60
C LEU A 443 17.71 10.93 17.04
N TYR A 444 16.53 10.36 17.23
CA TYR A 444 16.18 9.02 16.78
C TYR A 444 15.09 9.11 15.72
N PHE A 445 15.01 8.12 14.83
CA PHE A 445 14.03 8.08 13.75
C PHE A 445 13.19 6.81 13.86
N ALA A 446 11.87 6.96 13.72
CA ALA A 446 10.94 5.85 13.65
C ALA A 446 9.83 6.17 12.63
N GLY A 447 9.10 5.15 12.20
CA GLY A 447 8.11 5.26 11.12
C GLY A 447 8.17 4.07 10.17
N GLU A 448 7.24 4.01 9.23
CA GLU A 448 7.25 2.94 8.22
C GLU A 448 8.50 2.96 7.33
N ALA A 449 9.04 4.15 7.04
CA ALA A 449 10.24 4.33 6.24
C ALA A 449 11.57 4.01 6.98
N THR A 450 11.51 3.58 8.25
CA THR A 450 12.70 3.25 9.04
C THR A 450 12.75 1.76 9.38
N HIS A 451 12.04 0.92 8.62
CA HIS A 451 11.97 -0.52 8.85
C HIS A 451 12.20 -1.30 7.56
N ARG A 452 13.46 -1.68 7.28
CA ARG A 452 13.87 -2.32 6.02
C ARG A 452 13.04 -3.52 5.56
N ARG A 453 12.52 -4.33 6.48
CA ARG A 453 11.81 -5.58 6.13
C ARG A 453 10.28 -5.49 6.11
N HIS A 454 9.71 -4.39 6.60
CA HIS A 454 8.25 -4.20 6.77
C HIS A 454 7.87 -2.75 6.46
N TYR A 455 8.58 -2.12 5.53
CA TYR A 455 8.32 -0.74 5.13
C TYR A 455 6.93 -0.60 4.51
N GLY A 456 6.40 0.62 4.47
CA GLY A 456 5.06 0.85 3.93
C GLY A 456 3.90 0.32 4.80
N THR A 457 4.16 -0.36 5.92
CA THR A 457 3.12 -1.01 6.73
C THR A 457 2.92 -0.39 8.11
N ALA A 458 1.72 -0.58 8.67
CA ALA A 458 1.40 -0.19 10.04
C ALA A 458 2.21 -0.95 11.09
N HIS A 459 2.48 -2.24 10.86
CA HIS A 459 3.21 -3.08 11.81
C HIS A 459 4.71 -2.79 11.78
N GLY A 460 5.30 -2.49 10.62
CA GLY A 460 6.67 -1.99 10.52
C GLY A 460 6.85 -0.63 11.20
N ALA A 461 5.88 0.28 11.07
CA ALA A 461 5.88 1.55 11.81
C ALA A 461 5.78 1.34 13.33
N TYR A 462 4.89 0.46 13.78
CA TYR A 462 4.77 0.11 15.20
C TYR A 462 6.09 -0.46 15.74
N ASP A 463 6.72 -1.39 15.02
CA ASP A 463 7.96 -2.02 15.48
C ASP A 463 9.15 -1.06 15.46
N SER A 464 9.26 -0.19 14.45
CA SER A 464 10.32 0.83 14.43
C SER A 464 10.22 1.82 15.59
N GLY A 465 9.01 2.13 16.06
CA GLY A 465 8.80 2.87 17.31
C GLY A 465 9.38 2.18 18.54
N ARG A 466 9.20 0.85 18.65
CA ARG A 466 9.79 0.03 19.73
C ARG A 466 11.31 -0.06 19.63
N LEU A 467 11.85 -0.16 18.42
CA LEU A 467 13.30 -0.19 18.17
C LEU A 467 13.95 1.14 18.57
N ALA A 468 13.36 2.28 18.19
CA ALA A 468 13.83 3.60 18.60
C ALA A 468 13.79 3.78 20.13
N ALA A 469 12.70 3.34 20.78
CA ALA A 469 12.60 3.38 22.23
C ALA A 469 13.69 2.51 22.90
N SER A 470 13.96 1.33 22.36
CA SER A 470 15.02 0.44 22.86
C SER A 470 16.41 1.06 22.71
N ALA A 471 16.68 1.73 21.58
CA ALA A 471 17.94 2.44 21.35
C ALA A 471 18.15 3.60 22.33
N ILE A 472 17.09 4.35 22.66
CA ILE A 472 17.14 5.41 23.67
C ILE A 472 17.42 4.82 25.06
N LEU A 473 16.72 3.76 25.45
CA LEU A 473 16.95 3.14 26.76
C LEU A 473 18.38 2.60 26.89
N ALA A 474 18.92 2.02 25.83
CA ALA A 474 20.30 1.55 25.79
C ALA A 474 21.31 2.71 25.92
N GLU A 475 21.05 3.84 25.27
CA GLU A 475 21.89 5.04 25.37
C GLU A 475 21.85 5.64 26.79
N LEU A 476 20.65 5.76 27.38
CA LEU A 476 20.47 6.44 28.66
C LEU A 476 20.91 5.61 29.87
N PHE A 477 20.84 4.28 29.78
CA PHE A 477 21.05 3.38 30.92
C PHE A 477 22.10 2.29 30.68
N GLY A 478 22.78 2.30 29.53
CA GLY A 478 23.66 1.21 29.09
C GLY A 478 22.87 -0.01 28.58
N PRO A 479 23.54 -1.12 28.23
CA PRO A 479 22.87 -2.32 27.75
C PRO A 479 21.87 -2.82 28.78
N VAL A 480 20.58 -2.54 28.55
CA VAL A 480 19.51 -3.10 29.37
C VAL A 480 19.46 -4.57 29.00
N ALA A 481 19.94 -5.45 29.89
CA ALA A 481 19.67 -6.88 29.79
C ALA A 481 18.17 -7.00 29.55
N ALA A 482 17.76 -7.61 28.42
CA ALA A 482 16.37 -7.67 27.98
C ALA A 482 15.51 -8.22 29.12
N ALA A 483 15.05 -7.33 29.99
CA ALA A 483 14.23 -7.70 31.10
C ALA A 483 12.94 -8.07 30.39
N ALA A 484 12.65 -9.37 30.38
CA ALA A 484 11.35 -9.91 30.08
C ALA A 484 10.36 -9.44 31.16
N ARG A 485 10.25 -8.13 31.37
CA ARG A 485 9.08 -7.50 31.95
C ARG A 485 8.03 -7.62 30.86
N LYS A 486 7.35 -8.77 30.85
CA LYS A 486 6.03 -8.88 30.24
C LYS A 486 5.28 -7.64 30.68
N TRP A 487 4.93 -6.81 29.70
CA TRP A 487 3.96 -5.74 29.87
C TRP A 487 2.78 -6.33 30.67
N PRO A 488 2.33 -5.70 31.77
CA PRO A 488 1.34 -6.33 32.63
C PRO A 488 0.00 -6.36 31.90
N MET A 489 -0.26 -7.48 31.23
CA MET A 489 -1.61 -7.95 30.96
C MET A 489 -2.22 -8.27 32.31
N GLY A 490 -3.04 -7.38 32.83
CA GLY A 490 -4.04 -7.74 33.84
C GLY A 490 -5.01 -8.73 33.21
N HIS A 491 -4.67 -10.02 33.21
CA HIS A 491 -5.57 -11.11 32.89
C HIS A 491 -6.53 -11.32 34.07
N PRO A 492 -7.81 -11.54 33.78
CA PRO A 492 -8.37 -12.85 34.07
C PRO A 492 -8.41 -13.64 32.77
N ALA A 493 -7.96 -14.89 32.81
CA ALA A 493 -8.09 -15.79 31.68
C ALA A 493 -9.57 -16.00 31.34
N VAL A 494 -10.07 -15.35 30.28
CA VAL A 494 -11.32 -15.76 29.63
C VAL A 494 -10.93 -16.68 28.49
N ALA A 495 -11.40 -17.92 28.56
CA ALA A 495 -11.02 -19.03 27.71
C ALA A 495 -11.30 -18.75 26.21
N VAL A 496 -10.23 -18.54 25.44
CA VAL A 496 -10.24 -18.49 23.95
C VAL A 496 -10.47 -19.88 23.32
N ALA A 497 -10.79 -20.91 24.13
CA ALA A 497 -10.96 -22.28 23.67
C ALA A 497 -12.31 -22.56 22.97
N ALA A 498 -13.28 -21.64 22.99
CA ALA A 498 -14.61 -21.89 22.43
C ALA A 498 -14.74 -21.57 20.92
N ALA A 499 -14.01 -20.57 20.40
CA ALA A 499 -14.11 -20.18 18.98
C ALA A 499 -13.38 -21.14 18.02
N ALA A 500 -12.36 -21.86 18.51
CA ALA A 500 -11.58 -22.80 17.70
C ALA A 500 -12.27 -24.16 17.43
N ARG A 501 -13.43 -24.44 18.07
CA ARG A 501 -14.19 -25.68 17.86
C ARG A 501 -15.23 -25.61 16.74
N ALA A 502 -15.61 -24.42 16.28
CA ALA A 502 -16.65 -24.26 15.27
C ALA A 502 -16.14 -24.32 13.81
N ASN A 503 -14.82 -24.33 13.58
CA ASN A 503 -14.25 -24.24 12.22
C ASN A 503 -13.28 -25.38 11.88
N ARG A 504 -13.64 -26.63 12.20
CA ARG A 504 -12.99 -27.81 11.61
C ARG A 504 -13.64 -28.14 10.26
N VAL A 505 -13.34 -27.36 9.24
CA VAL A 505 -13.41 -27.86 7.86
C VAL A 505 -12.06 -28.48 7.57
N GLN A 506 -11.99 -29.82 7.56
CA GLN A 506 -10.79 -30.50 7.10
C GLN A 506 -10.65 -30.28 5.58
N PRO A 507 -9.46 -29.89 5.07
CA PRO A 507 -9.23 -29.89 3.64
C PRO A 507 -9.21 -31.35 3.14
N ARG A 508 -10.20 -31.72 2.32
CA ARG A 508 -10.12 -32.95 1.52
C ARG A 508 -9.14 -32.72 0.37
N PRO A 509 -8.12 -33.56 0.19
CA PRO A 509 -7.30 -33.51 -1.01
C PRO A 509 -8.13 -33.93 -2.24
N PRO A 510 -7.92 -33.34 -3.43
CA PRO A 510 -8.54 -33.82 -4.66
C PRO A 510 -8.03 -35.24 -4.96
N SER A 511 -8.93 -36.22 -4.91
CA SER A 511 -8.62 -37.60 -5.26
C SER A 511 -8.34 -37.69 -6.76
N ARG A 512 -7.09 -38.06 -7.07
CA ARG A 512 -6.51 -38.28 -8.39
C ARG A 512 -7.38 -39.07 -9.35
N TRP A 513 -7.41 -38.56 -10.57
CA TRP A 513 -7.26 -39.26 -11.84
C TRP A 513 -6.57 -40.64 -11.68
N ARG A 514 -7.30 -41.71 -11.97
CA ARG A 514 -6.73 -43.02 -12.29
C ARG A 514 -7.33 -43.53 -13.59
N SER A 515 -6.42 -44.06 -14.39
CA SER A 515 -6.52 -44.48 -15.78
C SER A 515 -7.63 -45.48 -16.07
N MET A 516 -8.21 -45.32 -17.27
CA MET A 516 -8.94 -46.32 -18.04
C MET A 516 -8.33 -47.73 -17.94
N LYS A 517 -9.14 -48.71 -17.55
CA LYS A 517 -9.11 -50.07 -18.08
C LYS A 517 -10.53 -50.57 -18.31
N MET A 518 -10.75 -51.08 -19.51
CA MET A 518 -12.00 -51.63 -20.04
C MET A 518 -12.42 -52.92 -19.31
N SER A 519 -13.70 -53.08 -18.99
CA SER A 519 -14.46 -54.35 -19.05
C SER A 519 -15.97 -54.09 -18.89
N GLY A 520 -16.78 -54.88 -19.61
CA GLY A 520 -18.18 -54.62 -19.97
C GLY A 520 -19.27 -54.92 -18.90
N PRO A 521 -20.55 -55.02 -19.33
CA PRO A 521 -21.70 -54.56 -18.56
C PRO A 521 -22.33 -55.62 -17.65
N GLY A 522 -22.86 -55.18 -16.51
CA GLY A 522 -23.67 -55.98 -15.58
C GLY A 522 -24.84 -55.15 -15.04
N ALA A 523 -26.02 -55.75 -15.09
CA ALA A 523 -27.34 -55.11 -15.07
C ALA A 523 -27.91 -54.78 -13.67
N ALA A 524 -28.85 -53.83 -13.70
CA ALA A 524 -30.13 -53.73 -12.98
C ALA A 524 -30.22 -54.10 -11.47
N ALA A 525 -30.74 -53.16 -10.68
CA ALA A 525 -31.86 -53.38 -9.77
C ALA A 525 -32.51 -52.05 -9.35
N ALA A 526 -33.83 -52.08 -9.18
CA ALA A 526 -34.76 -50.97 -9.04
C ALA A 526 -35.34 -50.84 -7.61
N ALA A 527 -36.25 -49.85 -7.48
CA ALA A 527 -37.25 -49.62 -6.42
C ALA A 527 -36.79 -48.77 -5.21
N SER A 528 -37.59 -47.87 -4.61
CA SER A 528 -39.01 -47.52 -4.78
C SER A 528 -39.30 -46.08 -4.30
N ALA A 529 -40.44 -45.55 -4.77
CA ALA A 529 -41.00 -44.22 -4.52
C ALA A 529 -41.56 -43.97 -3.10
N THR A 530 -41.78 -42.70 -2.77
CA THR A 530 -43.04 -42.20 -2.18
C THR A 530 -43.20 -40.70 -2.46
N ALA A 531 -44.44 -40.30 -2.73
CA ALA A 531 -44.88 -39.02 -3.25
C ALA A 531 -45.69 -38.22 -2.21
N ALA A 532 -45.76 -36.89 -2.36
CA ALA A 532 -46.90 -36.01 -2.00
C ALA A 532 -46.56 -34.55 -2.41
N THR A 533 -47.01 -34.08 -3.58
CA THR A 533 -48.19 -33.22 -3.86
C THR A 533 -47.97 -31.71 -3.72
N ALA A 534 -48.02 -31.04 -4.88
CA ALA A 534 -48.20 -29.60 -5.09
C ALA A 534 -49.69 -29.20 -4.96
N PRO A 535 -50.01 -27.90 -5.18
CA PRO A 535 -50.72 -27.61 -6.43
C PRO A 535 -50.22 -26.36 -7.19
N LEU A 536 -50.31 -26.48 -8.52
CA LEU A 536 -50.23 -25.42 -9.52
C LEU A 536 -51.47 -24.50 -9.48
N TYR A 537 -51.32 -23.28 -9.99
CA TYR A 537 -52.36 -22.63 -10.79
C TYR A 537 -51.81 -22.05 -12.09
N LEU A 538 -52.68 -22.10 -13.10
CA LEU A 538 -52.47 -22.01 -14.54
C LEU A 538 -52.17 -20.60 -15.09
N ALA A 539 -51.42 -20.58 -16.18
CA ALA A 539 -51.39 -19.49 -17.18
C ALA A 539 -52.64 -19.53 -18.09
N PRO A 540 -52.82 -18.51 -18.94
CA PRO A 540 -53.05 -18.86 -20.33
C PRO A 540 -52.18 -18.09 -21.34
N THR A 541 -52.00 -18.77 -22.45
CA THR A 541 -51.24 -18.53 -23.66
C THR A 541 -51.90 -17.55 -24.66
N GLY A 542 -51.07 -16.96 -25.51
CA GLY A 542 -51.42 -16.44 -26.84
C GLY A 542 -50.38 -15.38 -27.26
N GLY A 543 -49.80 -15.34 -28.45
CA GLY A 543 -49.86 -16.14 -29.66
C GLY A 543 -48.75 -15.62 -30.60
N ILE A 544 -48.32 -16.47 -31.52
CA ILE A 544 -47.27 -16.22 -32.52
C ILE A 544 -47.81 -15.29 -33.62
N GLN A 545 -47.00 -14.36 -34.14
CA GLN A 545 -46.98 -14.01 -35.58
C GLN A 545 -45.72 -13.22 -35.98
N SER A 546 -45.30 -13.47 -37.22
CA SER A 546 -44.03 -13.15 -37.88
C SER A 546 -44.11 -11.99 -38.88
N ALA A 547 -42.97 -11.31 -39.06
CA ALA A 547 -42.35 -10.80 -40.31
C ALA A 547 -43.01 -9.74 -41.24
N ALA A 548 -42.14 -8.82 -41.70
CA ALA A 548 -42.14 -8.00 -42.94
C ALA A 548 -43.16 -6.81 -42.99
N GLU A 549 -42.93 -5.61 -43.58
CA GLU A 549 -41.91 -5.06 -44.50
C GLU A 549 -42.19 -3.53 -44.74
N VAL A 550 -41.20 -2.80 -45.27
CA VAL A 550 -41.27 -1.61 -46.19
C VAL A 550 -41.51 -0.17 -45.66
N ALA A 551 -40.41 0.59 -45.70
CA ALA A 551 -40.12 1.94 -46.25
C ALA A 551 -41.18 3.07 -46.35
N ALA A 552 -40.78 4.28 -45.92
CA ALA A 552 -40.84 5.54 -46.69
C ALA A 552 -40.07 6.69 -45.99
N ALA A 553 -39.12 7.31 -46.70
CA ALA A 553 -38.62 8.69 -46.52
C ALA A 553 -39.31 9.60 -47.59
N PRO A 554 -39.00 10.90 -47.85
CA PRO A 554 -37.93 11.78 -47.32
C PRO A 554 -38.29 13.30 -47.14
N GLY A 555 -37.29 14.13 -46.82
CA GLY A 555 -37.20 15.59 -47.11
C GLY A 555 -36.90 16.47 -45.88
N ALA A 556 -36.01 17.47 -45.88
CA ALA A 556 -35.15 18.09 -46.89
C ALA A 556 -34.09 18.97 -46.19
N PHE A 557 -32.91 19.13 -46.84
CA PHE A 557 -31.90 20.18 -46.58
C PHE A 557 -32.36 21.55 -47.14
N PRO A 558 -31.71 22.66 -46.78
CA PRO A 558 -30.63 23.17 -47.65
C PRO A 558 -29.37 23.67 -46.93
N ASP A 559 -28.26 23.56 -47.67
CA ASP A 559 -26.95 24.20 -47.50
C ASP A 559 -27.01 25.71 -47.80
N ASP A 560 -26.06 26.46 -47.22
CA ASP A 560 -25.17 27.45 -47.89
C ASP A 560 -24.41 28.22 -46.79
N ALA A 561 -23.19 28.75 -46.94
CA ALA A 561 -22.01 28.50 -47.77
C ALA A 561 -20.95 29.52 -47.27
N THR A 562 -19.68 29.29 -47.67
CA THR A 562 -18.59 30.27 -47.86
C THR A 562 -17.67 30.69 -46.69
N GLY A 563 -16.35 30.61 -46.94
CA GLY A 563 -15.39 31.66 -46.54
C GLY A 563 -14.13 31.25 -45.77
N ALA A 564 -13.06 30.82 -46.46
CA ALA A 564 -11.66 30.80 -45.99
C ALA A 564 -10.94 32.14 -46.39
N PRO A 565 -9.62 32.38 -46.19
CA PRO A 565 -8.68 32.13 -45.07
C PRO A 565 -7.70 33.32 -44.77
N CYS A 566 -6.76 33.09 -43.83
CA CYS A 566 -5.39 33.66 -43.68
C CYS A 566 -5.15 35.16 -43.35
N THR A 567 -4.27 35.43 -42.36
CA THR A 567 -3.02 36.23 -42.52
C THR A 567 -2.27 36.40 -41.17
N GLU A 568 -0.95 36.20 -41.21
CA GLU A 568 0.02 36.69 -40.20
C GLU A 568 0.15 38.24 -40.28
N PRO A 569 0.86 38.85 -39.31
CA PRO A 569 2.09 39.50 -39.76
C PRO A 569 3.30 39.35 -38.81
N ALA A 570 4.47 39.33 -39.44
CA ALA A 570 5.78 39.51 -38.85
C ALA A 570 6.18 41.01 -38.81
N THR A 571 6.84 41.42 -37.72
CA THR A 571 7.80 42.55 -37.59
C THR A 571 8.63 42.21 -36.35
N GLY A 572 9.95 42.31 -36.23
CA GLY A 572 11.05 42.90 -37.01
C GLY A 572 12.17 43.20 -35.99
N GLY A 573 13.44 43.18 -36.40
CA GLY A 573 14.52 43.85 -35.67
C GLY A 573 15.69 42.98 -35.17
N THR A 574 16.79 43.02 -35.91
CA THR A 574 18.14 42.60 -35.51
C THR A 574 18.83 43.67 -34.64
N ARG A 575 19.51 43.25 -33.56
CA ARG A 575 20.64 43.99 -32.95
C ARG A 575 21.56 43.05 -32.16
N GLN A 576 22.85 43.08 -32.48
CA GLN A 576 23.94 42.47 -31.70
C GLN A 576 24.31 43.35 -30.49
N MET A 577 24.61 42.76 -29.32
CA MET A 577 25.89 42.88 -28.59
C MET A 577 25.84 42.36 -27.13
N SER A 578 26.91 41.62 -26.78
CA SER A 578 27.72 41.63 -25.53
C SER A 578 27.15 41.22 -24.15
N THR A 579 27.79 40.18 -23.59
CA THR A 579 28.37 39.99 -22.22
C THR A 579 27.62 40.35 -20.92
N GLU A 580 27.79 39.43 -19.96
CA GLU A 580 27.79 39.55 -18.48
C GLU A 580 26.47 39.38 -17.67
N GLU A 581 26.49 38.29 -16.88
CA GLU A 581 25.98 38.06 -15.51
C GLU A 581 24.80 38.89 -14.95
N LYS A 582 23.68 38.20 -14.64
CA LYS A 582 23.13 38.10 -13.26
C LYS A 582 21.88 37.21 -13.15
N GLU A 583 21.75 36.68 -11.94
CA GLU A 583 20.77 35.74 -11.37
C GLU A 583 19.31 36.23 -11.37
N ALA A 584 18.34 35.32 -11.55
CA ALA A 584 17.30 34.95 -10.57
C ALA A 584 16.10 34.19 -11.20
N GLU A 585 15.67 33.13 -10.50
CA GLU A 585 14.30 32.59 -10.34
C GLU A 585 13.59 31.77 -11.45
N ASP A 586 12.93 30.71 -10.92
CA ASP A 586 11.82 29.87 -11.43
C ASP A 586 12.02 28.86 -12.57
N CYS A 587 11.94 27.56 -12.23
CA CYS A 587 11.10 26.58 -12.97
C CYS A 587 10.87 25.27 -12.18
N PRO A 588 9.63 24.73 -12.13
CA PRO A 588 9.34 23.37 -11.65
C PRO A 588 9.42 22.37 -12.80
N GLU A 589 10.57 21.70 -12.98
CA GLU A 589 10.71 20.56 -13.89
C GLU A 589 11.50 19.43 -13.22
N CYS A 590 10.79 18.42 -12.71
CA CYS A 590 11.41 17.17 -12.26
C CYS A 590 10.67 15.90 -12.74
N CYS A 591 9.75 16.00 -13.71
CA CYS A 591 9.11 14.82 -14.33
C CYS A 591 8.93 14.91 -15.86
N SER A 592 9.67 15.76 -16.56
CA SER A 592 9.68 15.84 -18.04
C SER A 592 11.10 15.82 -18.59
N GLY A 593 11.86 14.76 -18.29
CA GLY A 593 13.16 14.47 -18.91
C GLY A 593 13.12 13.16 -19.67
N ALA A 594 12.62 13.19 -20.91
CA ALA A 594 12.85 12.11 -21.86
C ALA A 594 14.36 11.88 -22.03
N GLY A 595 14.76 10.60 -22.08
CA GLY A 595 16.13 10.14 -21.91
C GLY A 595 17.17 10.84 -22.76
N GLY A 596 18.26 11.25 -22.11
CA GLY A 596 19.52 11.51 -22.79
C GLY A 596 20.12 10.20 -23.32
N PRO A 597 20.96 10.24 -24.37
CA PRO A 597 21.51 9.04 -25.03
C PRO A 597 22.31 8.11 -24.09
N ARG A 598 22.73 8.60 -22.90
CA ARG A 598 23.41 7.80 -21.88
C ARG A 598 22.47 6.91 -21.05
N THR A 599 21.21 7.29 -20.81
CA THR A 599 20.26 6.47 -20.04
C THR A 599 19.64 5.37 -20.90
N ALA A 600 19.38 5.65 -22.18
CA ALA A 600 18.95 4.65 -23.16
C ALA A 600 20.04 3.58 -23.39
N ALA A 601 21.31 3.98 -23.45
CA ALA A 601 22.44 3.04 -23.58
C ALA A 601 22.63 2.18 -22.32
N ALA A 602 22.44 2.75 -21.12
CA ALA A 602 22.50 1.99 -19.87
C ALA A 602 21.32 1.01 -19.73
N ALA A 603 20.11 1.41 -20.12
CA ALA A 603 18.93 0.56 -20.16
C ALA A 603 19.09 -0.57 -21.19
N ALA A 604 19.60 -0.28 -22.40
CA ALA A 604 19.89 -1.27 -23.42
C ALA A 604 20.98 -2.26 -22.99
N ALA A 605 22.02 -1.79 -22.29
CA ALA A 605 23.07 -2.64 -21.74
C ALA A 605 22.56 -3.54 -20.60
N ALA A 606 21.68 -3.02 -19.74
CA ALA A 606 21.03 -3.80 -18.68
C ALA A 606 20.06 -4.85 -19.28
N ALA A 607 19.29 -4.48 -20.30
CA ALA A 607 18.40 -5.40 -21.02
C ALA A 607 19.18 -6.52 -21.72
N ALA A 608 20.31 -6.19 -22.35
CA ALA A 608 21.20 -7.18 -22.96
C ALA A 608 21.84 -8.12 -21.93
N ALA A 609 22.23 -7.59 -20.75
CA ALA A 609 22.76 -8.40 -19.66
C ALA A 609 21.70 -9.33 -19.05
N ALA A 610 20.46 -8.86 -18.88
CA ALA A 610 19.33 -9.66 -18.42
C ALA A 610 18.95 -10.77 -19.42
N ALA A 611 18.93 -10.46 -20.73
CA ALA A 611 18.71 -11.45 -21.78
C ALA A 611 19.82 -12.52 -21.82
N ALA A 612 21.08 -12.12 -21.64
CA ALA A 612 22.20 -13.05 -21.57
C ALA A 612 22.15 -13.94 -20.32
N ALA A 613 21.75 -13.40 -19.17
CA ALA A 613 21.56 -14.17 -17.93
C ALA A 613 20.42 -15.18 -18.05
N ALA A 614 19.30 -14.81 -18.68
CA ALA A 614 18.18 -15.70 -18.95
C ALA A 614 18.58 -16.86 -19.88
N ALA A 615 19.28 -16.57 -20.98
CA ALA A 615 19.77 -17.59 -21.92
C ALA A 615 20.79 -18.56 -21.28
N ALA A 616 21.64 -18.06 -20.37
CA ALA A 616 22.59 -18.88 -19.64
C ALA A 616 21.91 -19.83 -18.63
N LEU A 617 20.78 -19.42 -18.05
CA LEU A 617 19.99 -20.24 -17.13
C LEU A 617 19.25 -21.37 -17.87
N GLU A 618 18.68 -21.06 -19.03
CA GLU A 618 17.99 -22.01 -19.91
C GLU A 618 18.94 -23.11 -20.41
N THR A 619 20.17 -22.73 -20.75
CA THR A 619 21.23 -23.67 -21.13
C THR A 619 21.65 -24.59 -19.97
N ASN A 620 21.66 -24.08 -18.73
CA ASN A 620 21.99 -24.86 -17.52
C ASN A 620 20.87 -25.83 -17.11
N ILE A 621 19.62 -25.50 -17.38
CA ILE A 621 18.47 -26.37 -17.13
C ILE A 621 18.47 -27.52 -18.15
N LEU A 622 18.65 -27.23 -19.43
CA LEU A 622 18.67 -28.23 -20.52
C LEU A 622 19.89 -29.17 -20.47
N SER A 623 21.04 -28.70 -19.97
CA SER A 623 22.24 -29.54 -19.79
C SER A 623 22.15 -30.48 -18.58
N ARG A 624 21.42 -30.10 -17.53
CA ARG A 624 21.12 -30.99 -16.39
C ARG A 624 20.13 -32.10 -16.74
N GLU A 625 19.21 -31.87 -17.67
CA GLU A 625 18.27 -32.89 -18.15
C GLU A 625 18.93 -33.94 -19.05
N ASN A 626 19.95 -33.57 -19.83
CA ASN A 626 20.68 -34.50 -20.72
C ASN A 626 21.79 -35.30 -20.02
N GLY A 627 22.32 -34.81 -18.89
CA GLY A 627 23.37 -35.49 -18.12
C GLY A 627 22.88 -36.68 -17.26
N ALA A 628 21.58 -36.79 -17.00
CA ALA A 628 21.02 -37.78 -16.07
C ALA A 628 20.82 -39.20 -16.66
N ARG A 629 21.28 -39.48 -17.88
CA ARG A 629 21.25 -40.82 -18.50
C ARG A 629 22.65 -41.34 -18.81
N ARG A 630 23.46 -41.72 -17.80
CA ARG A 630 24.48 -42.79 -17.91
C ARG A 630 25.17 -43.12 -16.56
N GLN A 631 25.04 -44.39 -16.17
CA GLN A 631 25.83 -45.22 -15.23
C GLN A 631 25.68 -45.05 -13.69
N PRO A 632 25.72 -46.15 -12.89
CA PRO A 632 25.56 -46.13 -11.44
C PRO A 632 26.82 -46.48 -10.61
N ALA A 633 26.75 -46.10 -9.32
CA ALA A 633 27.47 -46.56 -8.10
C ALA A 633 28.73 -45.77 -7.63
N PRO A 634 29.16 -45.80 -6.34
CA PRO A 634 28.56 -46.32 -5.10
C PRO A 634 28.51 -45.31 -3.90
N THR A 635 27.96 -45.77 -2.78
CA THR A 635 27.73 -45.13 -1.48
C THR A 635 28.97 -44.90 -0.60
N THR A 636 29.07 -43.73 0.07
CA THR A 636 29.58 -43.54 1.45
C THR A 636 29.07 -42.22 2.05
N ALA A 637 29.03 -42.15 3.38
CA ALA A 637 28.13 -41.32 4.20
C ALA A 637 28.75 -40.07 4.86
N ALA A 638 27.83 -39.22 5.37
CA ALA A 638 27.96 -38.10 6.34
C ALA A 638 28.63 -36.81 5.81
N THR A 639 28.04 -35.61 5.87
CA THR A 639 27.54 -34.90 7.07
C THR A 639 26.73 -33.65 6.61
N THR A 640 25.94 -33.05 7.51
CA THR A 640 25.10 -31.82 7.43
C THR A 640 23.66 -31.98 6.95
N ALA A 641 22.76 -32.15 7.93
CA ALA A 641 21.31 -32.10 7.80
C ALA A 641 20.79 -30.82 8.44
N ALA A 642 20.21 -29.92 7.64
CA ALA A 642 19.09 -29.02 7.96
C ALA A 642 18.89 -27.99 6.83
N SER A 643 18.58 -28.43 5.61
CA SER A 643 17.98 -27.63 4.51
C SER A 643 17.83 -28.50 3.26
N ALA A 644 16.97 -29.53 3.29
CA ALA A 644 16.65 -30.35 2.12
C ALA A 644 15.39 -31.18 2.34
N VAL A 645 14.23 -30.55 2.50
CA VAL A 645 12.93 -31.20 2.30
C VAL A 645 12.02 -30.26 1.53
N LYS A 646 12.23 -30.18 0.22
CA LYS A 646 11.25 -29.75 -0.81
C LYS A 646 11.97 -29.69 -2.16
N LEU A 647 12.43 -30.83 -2.69
CA LEU A 647 12.89 -30.95 -4.09
C LEU A 647 12.97 -32.45 -4.44
N SER A 648 11.81 -33.09 -4.51
CA SER A 648 11.67 -34.41 -5.15
C SER A 648 10.19 -34.71 -5.41
N ASN A 649 9.60 -34.07 -6.43
CA ASN A 649 8.37 -34.55 -7.10
C ASN A 649 8.05 -33.78 -8.40
N LEU A 650 9.05 -33.48 -9.23
CA LEU A 650 8.86 -32.87 -10.56
C LEU A 650 9.56 -33.69 -11.64
N SER A 651 9.09 -34.92 -11.87
CA SER A 651 9.43 -35.65 -13.10
C SER A 651 8.23 -36.36 -13.74
N LYS A 652 7.00 -36.06 -13.29
CA LYS A 652 5.76 -36.46 -13.96
C LYS A 652 4.64 -35.48 -13.63
N LEU A 653 4.56 -34.38 -14.37
CA LEU A 653 3.35 -33.63 -14.71
C LEU A 653 3.63 -32.85 -15.99
#